data_AF-A9FFN3-F1
#
_entry.id   AF-A9FFN3-F1
#
_cell.length_a   1.000
_cell.length_b   1.000
_cell.length_c   1.000
_cell.angle_alpha   90.00
_cell.angle_beta   90.00
_cell.angle_gamma   90.00
#
_symmetry.space_group_name_H-M   'P 1'
#
loop_
_entity.id
_entity.type
_entity.pdbx_description
1 polymer ?
#
loop_
_entity_poly.entity_id
_entity_poly.type
_entity_poly.pdbx_seq_one_letter_code
_entity_poly.pdbx_strand_id
1 'polypeptide(L)'
;MTEKGVLGDEFRFHVGEDGGAVERGPLLPLRVLVVADLTPRDPHNAGASPPAGAIRVDASRFDNLFTMLRPRLAIEVPSVLAAGRAVRVDLAPAGLKSFRPDALCAEVPLLRSLLDGRRVLDRLRDGSATLDQARAELDRLWGGSPLVRDILGLVPERRDASPDRSAPAAERPAARAPAPAPAPAPGSDVDALLSMVDLGGGEGAEPAPPPATPGSLDQKPAEAGRFSELIATVAASARPRAGQPARPAEAIAQIERAIGAQLGAILQHPEVRRLEEAWRGLSLLVERAKAAEGVRFDVVSARPDEAAGALARVLAQTASSEPPASVAIVDVAIDGSAASLARLEEIARVAEAHALPAVVNGDARLLGVDDLGGVERLDNKAALFRAPHRAPWRSAAARHGARWVAIAMNRVLGRTPYDRSTSRIREAAIAEQPGDEGGRVWISPAYVVGALIAGSFRETAWPCRIAGAKGGGTLGDLPVHEVKGAYEGDEGVAIPTEAFVSTDTQRELSKSGVLLLASAPNSDAVYVLAAPTAYVPPEKLTYDSPTAEPDERLERVSLVDQLFVARVVQFLRALCSKLPPDSDPAEVQPVVEGALWALFEGAPPASVELTVKAGRGEGGAQIAVTVRPRRFLGVGLDEVSLEMPLG
;
A
#
# COMPACT_ATOMS: atom_id res chain seq x y z
N MET A 1 -63.68 -3.88 10.71
CA MET A 1 -63.05 -3.41 9.46
C MET A 1 -62.34 -2.13 9.83
N THR A 2 -61.05 -2.24 10.11
CA THR A 2 -60.24 -1.15 10.67
C THR A 2 -58.96 -1.15 9.85
N GLU A 3 -58.75 -0.05 9.12
CA GLU A 3 -57.66 0.10 8.16
C GLU A 3 -56.30 -0.04 8.86
N LYS A 4 -55.51 -1.00 8.37
CA LYS A 4 -54.08 -1.09 8.63
C LYS A 4 -53.42 0.08 7.88
N GLY A 5 -52.97 1.09 8.62
CA GLY A 5 -52.12 2.16 8.10
C GLY A 5 -50.79 1.57 7.62
N VAL A 6 -50.57 1.60 6.31
CA VAL A 6 -49.30 1.27 5.65
C VAL A 6 -48.41 2.51 5.75
N LEU A 7 -47.47 2.50 6.71
CA LEU A 7 -46.41 3.50 6.86
C LEU A 7 -45.04 2.85 6.56
N GLY A 8 -44.97 2.11 5.45
CA GLY A 8 -43.78 1.39 5.01
C GLY A 8 -42.88 2.19 4.04
N ASP A 9 -43.29 3.38 3.58
CA ASP A 9 -42.67 4.02 2.42
C ASP A 9 -41.81 5.27 2.71
N GLU A 10 -41.80 5.81 3.94
CA GLU A 10 -41.13 7.09 4.24
C GLU A 10 -39.73 6.97 4.88
N PHE A 11 -39.26 5.79 5.28
CA PHE A 11 -37.91 5.62 5.84
C PHE A 11 -36.88 5.30 4.76
N ARG A 12 -36.72 6.18 3.76
CA ARG A 12 -35.65 6.07 2.75
C ARG A 12 -34.61 7.15 2.97
N PHE A 13 -33.35 6.74 3.05
CA PHE A 13 -32.23 7.67 3.02
C PHE A 13 -32.04 8.10 1.57
N HIS A 14 -32.40 9.35 1.23
CA HIS A 14 -32.25 9.89 -0.13
C HIS A 14 -30.81 9.68 -0.60
N VAL A 15 -30.64 8.77 -1.56
CA VAL A 15 -29.45 8.67 -2.40
C VAL A 15 -29.62 9.75 -3.46
N GLY A 16 -28.61 10.60 -3.65
CA GLY A 16 -28.68 11.74 -4.57
C GLY A 16 -29.35 11.43 -5.91
N GLU A 17 -30.23 12.31 -6.32
CA GLU A 17 -31.05 12.22 -7.54
C GLU A 17 -30.17 12.29 -8.79
N ASP A 18 -30.15 11.21 -9.57
CA ASP A 18 -30.10 11.25 -11.03
C ASP A 18 -31.29 10.43 -11.52
N GLY A 19 -32.22 11.09 -12.21
CA GLY A 19 -33.55 10.56 -12.53
C GLY A 19 -33.53 9.29 -13.38
N GLY A 20 -34.03 8.20 -12.81
CA GLY A 20 -34.38 6.97 -13.52
C GLY A 20 -34.65 5.82 -12.55
N ALA A 21 -35.91 5.37 -12.47
CA ALA A 21 -36.43 4.26 -11.66
C ALA A 21 -36.10 4.30 -10.15
N VAL A 22 -37.12 4.21 -9.30
CA VAL A 22 -36.94 4.06 -7.84
C VAL A 22 -36.37 2.66 -7.56
N GLU A 23 -35.05 2.51 -7.65
CA GLU A 23 -34.35 1.27 -7.33
C GLU A 23 -34.42 0.99 -5.81
N ARG A 24 -34.71 -0.28 -5.47
CA ARG A 24 -34.77 -0.80 -4.10
C ARG A 24 -33.34 -0.89 -3.52
N GLY A 25 -32.78 0.23 -3.09
CA GLY A 25 -31.49 0.25 -2.38
C GLY A 25 -31.58 -0.26 -0.93
N PRO A 26 -30.46 -0.64 -0.29
CA PRO A 26 -30.45 -1.09 1.10
C PRO A 26 -30.88 0.03 2.06
N LEU A 27 -31.56 -0.35 3.15
CA LEU A 27 -32.12 0.58 4.13
C LEU A 27 -31.07 1.55 4.71
N LEU A 28 -29.84 1.08 4.95
CA LEU A 28 -28.70 1.92 5.30
C LEU A 28 -27.51 1.58 4.38
N PRO A 29 -27.09 2.48 3.48
CA PRO A 29 -25.95 2.23 2.59
C PRO A 29 -24.64 2.09 3.38
N LEU A 30 -23.66 1.40 2.80
CA LEU A 30 -22.30 1.36 3.33
C LEU A 30 -21.54 2.58 2.82
N ARG A 31 -21.45 3.61 3.67
CA ARG A 31 -20.66 4.79 3.37
C ARG A 31 -19.26 4.63 3.97
N VAL A 32 -18.26 4.48 3.11
CA VAL A 32 -16.84 4.35 3.48
C VAL A 32 -16.18 5.71 3.34
N LEU A 33 -15.67 6.25 4.45
CA LEU A 33 -14.82 7.45 4.42
C LEU A 33 -13.38 7.02 4.21
N VAL A 34 -12.68 7.64 3.27
CA VAL A 34 -11.25 7.39 3.05
C VAL A 34 -10.48 8.68 3.28
N VAL A 35 -9.50 8.63 4.19
CA VAL A 35 -8.53 9.71 4.41
C VAL A 35 -7.20 9.23 3.86
N ALA A 36 -6.68 9.88 2.82
CA ALA A 36 -5.48 9.43 2.14
C ALA A 36 -4.60 10.61 1.69
N ASP A 37 -3.30 10.38 1.55
CA ASP A 37 -2.37 11.43 1.08
C ASP A 37 -2.18 11.34 -0.44
N LEU A 38 -3.16 11.86 -1.20
CA LEU A 38 -3.27 11.67 -2.65
C LEU A 38 -2.61 12.76 -3.49
N THR A 39 -1.94 13.72 -2.84
CA THR A 39 -1.26 14.83 -3.52
C THR A 39 0.23 14.83 -3.20
N PRO A 40 1.10 15.32 -4.11
CA PRO A 40 2.53 15.36 -3.86
C PRO A 40 2.90 16.16 -2.61
N ARG A 41 3.92 15.74 -1.88
CA ARG A 41 4.47 16.41 -0.70
C ARG A 41 5.51 17.45 -1.09
N ASP A 42 5.72 18.45 -0.23
CA ASP A 42 6.83 19.39 -0.38
C ASP A 42 8.17 18.66 -0.16
N PRO A 43 9.25 19.04 -0.89
CA PRO A 43 9.34 20.15 -1.85
C PRO A 43 8.87 19.79 -3.28
N HIS A 44 8.39 18.56 -3.51
CA HIS A 44 8.04 18.06 -4.84
C HIS A 44 6.68 18.56 -5.35
N ASN A 45 5.87 19.18 -4.52
CA ASN A 45 4.55 19.67 -4.92
C ASN A 45 4.65 20.84 -5.92
N ALA A 46 4.17 20.60 -7.15
CA ALA A 46 4.15 21.59 -8.23
C ALA A 46 2.77 22.25 -8.39
N GLY A 47 2.15 22.62 -7.26
CA GLY A 47 0.91 23.40 -7.22
C GLY A 47 -0.38 22.58 -7.08
N ALA A 48 -0.30 21.32 -6.64
CA ALA A 48 -1.47 20.54 -6.26
C ALA A 48 -1.99 21.00 -4.88
N SER A 49 -3.29 21.28 -4.80
CA SER A 49 -3.97 21.59 -3.54
C SER A 49 -5.31 20.86 -3.52
N PRO A 50 -5.49 19.86 -2.64
CA PRO A 50 -6.76 19.16 -2.55
C PRO A 50 -7.84 20.06 -1.92
N PRO A 51 -9.13 19.86 -2.24
CA PRO A 51 -10.21 20.51 -1.51
C PRO A 51 -10.28 20.01 -0.06
N ALA A 52 -10.76 20.84 0.84
CA ALA A 52 -10.89 20.49 2.27
C ALA A 52 -12.03 19.50 2.57
N GLY A 53 -13.06 19.47 1.71
CA GLY A 53 -14.20 18.56 1.81
C GLY A 53 -13.94 17.22 1.12
N ALA A 54 -14.77 16.23 1.45
CA ALA A 54 -14.69 14.93 0.81
C ALA A 54 -15.23 14.97 -0.63
N ILE A 55 -14.60 14.20 -1.52
CA ILE A 55 -14.98 13.99 -2.90
C ILE A 55 -15.61 12.60 -3.02
N ARG A 56 -16.83 12.53 -3.56
CA ARG A 56 -17.48 11.26 -3.86
C ARG A 56 -16.76 10.57 -5.02
N VAL A 57 -16.41 9.29 -4.84
CA VAL A 57 -15.71 8.49 -5.85
C VAL A 57 -16.63 7.44 -6.45
N ASP A 58 -16.64 7.41 -7.78
CA ASP A 58 -17.37 6.45 -8.60
C ASP A 58 -16.36 5.49 -9.24
N ALA A 59 -16.54 4.19 -9.01
CA ALA A 59 -15.66 3.14 -9.53
C ALA A 59 -15.64 3.08 -11.08
N SER A 60 -16.71 3.51 -11.75
CA SER A 60 -16.75 3.57 -13.21
C SER A 60 -15.97 4.75 -13.79
N ARG A 61 -15.76 5.80 -12.97
CA ARG A 61 -15.12 7.07 -13.37
C ARG A 61 -14.00 7.45 -12.40
N PHE A 62 -13.20 6.48 -11.98
CA PHE A 62 -12.13 6.67 -11.00
C PHE A 62 -11.15 7.80 -11.37
N ASP A 63 -10.80 7.92 -12.66
CA ASP A 63 -9.88 8.94 -13.18
C ASP A 63 -10.43 10.38 -13.00
N ASN A 64 -11.73 10.58 -12.73
CA ASN A 64 -12.26 11.90 -12.37
C ASN A 64 -11.61 12.44 -11.09
N LEU A 65 -11.23 11.58 -10.15
CA LEU A 65 -10.57 12.00 -8.91
C LEU A 65 -9.19 12.64 -9.20
N PHE A 66 -8.43 12.12 -10.18
CA PHE A 66 -7.19 12.76 -10.64
C PHE A 66 -7.46 14.15 -11.21
N THR A 67 -8.55 14.31 -11.96
CA THR A 67 -8.93 15.61 -12.54
C THR A 67 -9.30 16.64 -11.47
N MET A 68 -9.95 16.19 -10.38
CA MET A 68 -10.33 17.03 -9.25
C MET A 68 -9.13 17.41 -8.37
N LEU A 69 -8.25 16.46 -8.07
CA LEU A 69 -7.09 16.67 -7.19
C LEU A 69 -5.88 17.28 -7.90
N ARG A 70 -5.77 17.09 -9.22
CA ARG A 70 -4.68 17.58 -10.08
C ARG A 70 -3.29 17.37 -9.46
N PRO A 71 -2.90 16.13 -9.12
CA PRO A 71 -1.57 15.86 -8.58
C PRO A 71 -0.50 16.27 -9.61
N ARG A 72 0.30 17.28 -9.28
CA ARG A 72 1.43 17.77 -10.10
C ARG A 72 2.67 17.74 -9.25
N LEU A 73 3.70 17.07 -9.73
CA LEU A 73 4.96 16.94 -9.01
C LEU A 73 6.15 17.31 -9.88
N ALA A 74 7.16 17.91 -9.24
CA ALA A 74 8.46 18.20 -9.79
C ALA A 74 9.52 17.46 -8.98
N ILE A 75 10.22 16.54 -9.64
CA ILE A 75 11.25 15.71 -9.02
C ILE A 75 12.60 15.96 -9.69
N GLU A 76 13.66 15.74 -8.93
CA GLU A 76 15.02 15.74 -9.46
C GLU A 76 15.51 14.29 -9.49
N VAL A 77 15.90 13.83 -10.68
CA VAL A 77 16.41 12.49 -10.89
C VAL A 77 17.75 12.55 -11.61
N PRO A 78 18.69 11.62 -11.35
CA PRO A 78 19.92 11.54 -12.13
C PRO A 78 19.63 11.42 -13.64
N SER A 79 20.42 12.12 -14.46
CA SER A 79 20.28 12.09 -15.92
C SER A 79 21.32 11.21 -16.58
N VAL A 80 20.86 10.27 -17.41
CA VAL A 80 21.73 9.45 -18.28
C VAL A 80 22.43 10.27 -19.36
N LEU A 81 21.91 11.44 -19.73
CA LEU A 81 22.52 12.34 -20.72
C LEU A 81 23.53 13.33 -20.12
N ALA A 82 23.49 13.58 -18.81
CA ALA A 82 24.19 14.71 -18.21
C ALA A 82 25.28 14.34 -17.18
N ALA A 83 25.98 13.21 -17.35
CA ALA A 83 27.16 12.81 -16.57
C ALA A 83 26.95 12.87 -15.04
N GLY A 84 25.83 12.33 -14.54
CA GLY A 84 25.53 12.32 -13.10
C GLY A 84 24.93 13.62 -12.55
N ARG A 85 24.66 14.62 -13.38
CA ARG A 85 23.82 15.77 -12.98
C ARG A 85 22.35 15.36 -12.89
N ALA A 86 21.66 15.90 -11.91
CA ALA A 86 20.21 15.76 -11.80
C ALA A 86 19.51 16.56 -12.91
N VAL A 87 18.40 16.02 -13.40
CA VAL A 87 17.47 16.68 -14.30
C VAL A 87 16.14 16.80 -13.59
N ARG A 88 15.51 17.97 -13.75
CA ARG A 88 14.15 18.19 -13.29
C ARG A 88 13.18 17.47 -14.22
N VAL A 89 12.29 16.67 -13.64
CA VAL A 89 11.18 16.01 -14.33
C VAL A 89 9.89 16.49 -13.69
N ASP A 90 9.05 17.15 -14.49
CA ASP A 90 7.70 17.53 -14.09
C ASP A 90 6.73 16.45 -14.58
N LEU A 91 5.87 15.97 -13.68
CA LEU A 91 4.85 14.96 -13.96
C LEU A 91 3.47 15.52 -13.57
N ALA A 92 2.46 15.23 -14.40
CA ALA A 92 1.07 15.60 -14.16
C ALA A 92 0.17 14.37 -14.37
N PRO A 93 0.24 13.36 -13.49
CA PRO A 93 -0.55 12.14 -13.65
C PRO A 93 -2.05 12.42 -13.74
N ALA A 94 -2.67 11.91 -14.81
CA ALA A 94 -4.10 12.05 -15.09
C ALA A 94 -4.89 10.76 -14.78
N GLY A 95 -4.19 9.70 -14.39
CA GLY A 95 -4.76 8.41 -14.03
C GLY A 95 -3.65 7.41 -13.67
N LEU A 96 -4.00 6.21 -13.22
CA LEU A 96 -3.02 5.17 -12.87
C LEU A 96 -2.11 4.75 -14.05
N LYS A 97 -2.56 4.96 -15.28
CA LYS A 97 -1.76 4.67 -16.48
C LYS A 97 -0.58 5.62 -16.64
N SER A 98 -0.61 6.82 -16.04
CA SER A 98 0.50 7.77 -16.08
C SER A 98 1.77 7.26 -15.40
N PHE A 99 1.65 6.31 -14.46
CA PHE A 99 2.78 5.66 -13.80
C PHE A 99 3.35 4.47 -14.61
N ARG A 100 2.87 4.24 -15.84
CA ARG A 100 3.40 3.18 -16.70
C ARG A 100 4.57 3.69 -17.54
N PRO A 101 5.53 2.82 -17.89
CA PRO A 101 6.68 3.23 -18.70
C PRO A 101 6.32 3.85 -20.05
N ASP A 102 5.28 3.35 -20.72
CA ASP A 102 4.83 3.88 -22.00
C ASP A 102 4.26 5.29 -21.88
N ALA A 103 3.53 5.58 -20.81
CA ALA A 103 3.02 6.92 -20.52
C ALA A 103 4.16 7.88 -20.16
N LEU A 104 5.12 7.45 -19.32
CA LEU A 104 6.29 8.26 -18.96
C LEU A 104 7.16 8.60 -20.18
N CYS A 105 7.37 7.64 -21.08
CA CYS A 105 8.06 7.88 -22.35
C CYS A 105 7.34 8.90 -23.24
N ALA A 106 6.01 8.95 -23.17
CA ALA A 106 5.22 9.92 -23.92
C ALA A 106 5.25 11.32 -23.28
N GLU A 107 5.23 11.40 -21.95
CA GLU A 107 5.11 12.65 -21.18
C GLU A 107 6.48 13.33 -20.96
N VAL A 108 7.52 12.57 -20.64
CA VAL A 108 8.83 13.11 -20.23
C VAL A 108 9.71 13.41 -21.46
N PRO A 109 10.09 14.68 -21.71
CA PRO A 109 10.86 15.05 -22.90
C PRO A 109 12.20 14.31 -23.03
N LEU A 110 12.89 14.07 -21.91
CA LEU A 110 14.15 13.33 -21.89
C LEU A 110 13.99 11.89 -22.40
N LEU A 111 12.95 11.17 -21.96
CA LEU A 111 12.69 9.80 -22.39
C LEU A 111 12.30 9.73 -23.86
N ARG A 112 11.48 10.68 -24.33
CA ARG A 112 11.14 10.81 -25.76
C ARG A 112 12.39 11.02 -26.61
N SER A 113 13.28 11.91 -26.17
CA SER A 113 14.54 12.17 -26.85
C SER A 113 15.41 10.90 -26.97
N LEU A 114 15.50 10.10 -25.90
CA LEU A 114 16.20 8.81 -25.91
C LEU A 114 15.60 7.81 -26.92
N LEU A 115 14.26 7.73 -27.00
CA LEU A 115 13.56 6.90 -27.98
C LEU A 115 13.81 7.37 -29.42
N ASP A 116 13.86 8.68 -29.66
CA ASP A 116 14.17 9.22 -30.98
C ASP A 116 15.59 8.86 -31.42
N GLY A 117 16.57 8.93 -30.52
CA GLY A 117 17.92 8.46 -30.82
C GLY A 117 18.00 6.95 -31.07
N ARG A 118 17.20 6.13 -30.38
CA ARG A 118 17.08 4.70 -30.69
C ARG A 118 16.57 4.47 -32.12
N ARG A 119 15.54 5.22 -32.55
CA ARG A 119 15.01 5.16 -33.92
C ARG A 119 16.04 5.56 -34.97
N VAL A 120 16.92 6.53 -34.67
CA VAL A 120 18.06 6.88 -35.55
C VAL A 120 18.98 5.67 -35.73
N LEU A 121 19.31 4.96 -34.66
CA LEU A 121 20.15 3.76 -34.75
C LEU A 121 19.48 2.57 -35.44
N ASP A 122 18.17 2.39 -35.29
CA ASP A 122 17.44 1.37 -36.07
C ASP A 122 17.52 1.68 -37.57
N ARG A 123 17.30 2.94 -37.95
CA ARG A 123 17.42 3.34 -39.36
C ARG A 123 18.82 3.08 -39.91
N LEU A 124 19.85 3.28 -39.10
CA LEU A 124 21.23 2.94 -39.44
C LEU A 124 21.43 1.42 -39.56
N ARG A 125 20.89 0.63 -38.63
CA ARG A 125 20.95 -0.85 -38.66
C ARG A 125 20.31 -1.43 -39.91
N ASP A 126 19.14 -0.90 -40.28
CA ASP A 126 18.33 -1.42 -41.38
C ASP A 126 18.74 -0.80 -42.73
N GLY A 127 19.79 0.04 -42.76
CA GLY A 127 20.39 0.62 -43.96
C GLY A 127 19.64 1.82 -44.57
N SER A 128 18.58 2.29 -43.92
CA SER A 128 17.75 3.42 -44.37
C SER A 128 18.35 4.81 -44.08
N ALA A 129 19.38 4.89 -43.24
CA ALA A 129 20.16 6.09 -42.97
C ALA A 129 21.66 5.80 -43.08
N THR A 130 22.44 6.78 -43.56
CA THR A 130 23.90 6.67 -43.56
C THR A 130 24.47 6.96 -42.17
N LEU A 131 25.71 6.53 -41.95
CA LEU A 131 26.42 6.82 -40.71
C LEU A 131 26.51 8.32 -40.40
N ASP A 132 26.79 9.13 -41.42
CA ASP A 132 26.95 10.58 -41.26
C ASP A 132 25.62 11.26 -40.93
N GLN A 133 24.52 10.77 -41.52
CA GLN A 133 23.17 11.20 -41.17
C GLN A 133 22.85 10.85 -39.71
N ALA A 134 23.11 9.61 -39.30
CA ALA A 134 22.88 9.17 -37.94
C ALA A 134 23.71 9.96 -36.92
N ARG A 135 24.98 10.26 -37.24
CA ARG A 135 25.87 11.10 -36.43
C ARG A 135 25.34 12.52 -36.26
N ALA A 136 24.99 13.16 -37.37
CA ALA A 136 24.47 14.53 -37.35
C ALA A 136 23.14 14.63 -36.58
N GLU A 137 22.28 13.62 -36.69
CA GLU A 137 21.02 13.58 -35.94
C GLU A 137 21.22 13.33 -34.45
N LEU A 138 22.08 12.37 -34.06
CA LEU A 138 22.38 12.10 -32.65
C LEU A 138 23.10 13.27 -31.96
N ASP A 139 24.02 13.94 -32.66
CA ASP A 139 24.69 15.14 -32.15
C ASP A 139 23.71 16.31 -32.02
N ARG A 140 22.71 16.42 -32.91
CA ARG A 140 21.63 17.42 -32.75
C ARG A 140 20.75 17.11 -31.53
N LEU A 141 20.47 15.84 -31.26
CA LEU A 141 19.61 15.43 -30.14
C LEU A 141 20.30 15.64 -28.79
N TRP A 142 21.57 15.22 -28.66
CA TRP A 142 22.25 15.18 -27.37
C TRP A 142 23.69 15.74 -27.42
N GLY A 143 23.94 16.72 -28.28
CA GLY A 143 25.26 17.32 -28.47
C GLY A 143 25.94 17.68 -27.15
N GLY A 144 27.20 17.23 -27.00
CA GLY A 144 27.97 17.41 -25.77
C GLY A 144 27.68 16.41 -24.64
N SER A 145 26.70 15.50 -24.81
CA SER A 145 26.46 14.40 -23.87
C SER A 145 27.57 13.33 -23.96
N PRO A 146 28.04 12.78 -22.83
CA PRO A 146 28.92 11.61 -22.85
C PRO A 146 28.30 10.43 -23.59
N LEU A 147 26.98 10.23 -23.46
CA LEU A 147 26.28 9.12 -24.10
C LEU A 147 26.42 9.15 -25.63
N VAL A 148 26.39 10.34 -26.25
CA VAL A 148 26.64 10.47 -27.71
C VAL A 148 28.05 10.08 -28.06
N ARG A 149 29.04 10.50 -27.29
CA ARG A 149 30.44 10.17 -27.56
C ARG A 149 30.66 8.67 -27.47
N ASP A 150 30.06 8.02 -26.47
CA ASP A 150 30.13 6.58 -26.28
C ASP A 150 29.43 5.85 -27.45
N ILE A 151 28.20 6.25 -27.78
CA ILE A 151 27.41 5.65 -28.88
C ILE A 151 28.08 5.86 -30.24
N LEU A 152 28.54 7.07 -30.56
CA LEU A 152 29.17 7.39 -31.84
C LEU A 152 30.59 6.80 -31.95
N GLY A 153 31.29 6.64 -30.83
CA GLY A 153 32.58 5.93 -30.75
C GLY A 153 32.45 4.41 -30.91
N LEU A 154 31.24 3.87 -30.71
CA LEU A 154 30.87 2.48 -31.00
C LEU A 154 30.37 2.28 -32.45
N VAL A 155 30.54 3.25 -33.34
CA VAL A 155 30.21 3.06 -34.76
C VAL A 155 31.41 3.52 -35.61
N PRO A 156 31.97 2.66 -36.50
CA PRO A 156 33.27 2.90 -37.09
C PRO A 156 33.31 4.22 -37.86
N GLU A 157 34.32 5.06 -37.62
CA GLU A 157 34.65 6.15 -38.52
C GLU A 157 35.00 5.57 -39.90
N ARG A 158 34.25 5.97 -40.93
CA ARG A 158 34.66 5.75 -42.31
C ARG A 158 35.97 6.52 -42.50
N ARG A 159 37.09 5.81 -42.59
CA ARG A 159 38.28 6.37 -43.24
C ARG A 159 37.92 6.51 -44.71
N ASP A 160 37.71 7.75 -45.15
CA ASP A 160 37.60 8.06 -46.57
C ASP A 160 38.85 7.56 -47.28
N ALA A 161 38.67 6.56 -48.14
CA ALA A 161 39.69 6.15 -49.08
C ALA A 161 39.69 7.15 -50.24
N SER A 162 40.62 8.09 -50.25
CA SER A 162 41.00 8.82 -51.47
C SER A 162 41.46 7.82 -52.53
N PRO A 163 41.09 8.00 -53.81
CA PRO A 163 41.60 7.17 -54.89
C PRO A 163 42.93 7.75 -55.33
N ASP A 164 44.05 7.10 -55.00
CA ASP A 164 45.31 7.38 -55.69
C ASP A 164 45.89 6.14 -56.35
N ARG A 165 46.29 6.35 -57.61
CA ARG A 165 46.71 5.36 -58.58
C ARG A 165 48.21 5.14 -58.42
N SER A 166 48.63 3.89 -58.18
CA SER A 166 49.85 3.33 -58.78
C SER A 166 50.08 1.88 -58.34
N ALA A 167 50.11 0.99 -59.32
CA ALA A 167 50.56 -0.41 -59.27
C ALA A 167 52.09 -0.50 -58.96
N PRO A 168 52.74 -1.69 -58.75
CA PRO A 168 52.33 -3.01 -59.22
C PRO A 168 52.57 -4.22 -58.28
N ALA A 169 52.17 -5.37 -58.82
CA ALA A 169 52.11 -6.71 -58.24
C ALA A 169 53.44 -7.28 -57.70
N ALA A 170 53.33 -8.08 -56.63
CA ALA A 170 54.27 -9.18 -56.33
C ALA A 170 53.62 -10.24 -55.41
N GLU A 171 53.51 -11.44 -55.96
CA GLU A 171 53.76 -12.78 -55.38
C GLU A 171 53.11 -13.25 -54.05
N ARG A 172 52.29 -14.31 -54.19
CA ARG A 172 51.98 -15.29 -53.15
C ARG A 172 53.24 -16.02 -52.67
N PRO A 173 53.28 -16.41 -51.39
CA PRO A 173 53.63 -17.81 -51.11
C PRO A 173 52.71 -18.53 -50.10
N ALA A 174 52.94 -19.83 -50.07
CA ALA A 174 52.10 -20.93 -49.60
C ALA A 174 51.96 -21.12 -48.08
N ALA A 175 50.99 -21.98 -47.78
CA ALA A 175 50.60 -22.59 -46.52
C ALA A 175 51.75 -23.06 -45.59
N ARG A 176 51.49 -23.00 -44.27
CA ARG A 176 52.15 -23.84 -43.27
C ARG A 176 51.16 -24.30 -42.19
N ALA A 177 51.27 -25.59 -41.84
CA ALA A 177 50.38 -26.42 -41.01
C ALA A 177 50.57 -26.20 -39.49
N PRO A 178 49.68 -26.75 -38.62
CA PRO A 178 49.59 -26.43 -37.19
C PRO A 178 50.47 -27.33 -36.30
N ALA A 179 50.75 -26.88 -35.08
CA ALA A 179 51.45 -27.63 -34.03
C ALA A 179 50.54 -27.89 -32.80
N PRO A 180 50.79 -28.95 -32.00
CA PRO A 180 49.74 -29.64 -31.23
C PRO A 180 49.75 -29.38 -29.71
N ALA A 181 48.71 -29.90 -29.05
CA ALA A 181 48.36 -29.81 -27.63
C ALA A 181 49.24 -30.68 -26.68
N PRO A 182 49.15 -30.46 -25.35
CA PRO A 182 49.45 -31.50 -24.37
C PRO A 182 48.31 -31.76 -23.36
N ALA A 183 48.23 -33.02 -22.91
CA ALA A 183 47.56 -33.54 -21.71
C ALA A 183 48.21 -34.91 -21.36
N PRO A 184 47.97 -35.61 -20.22
CA PRO A 184 47.26 -35.27 -18.97
C PRO A 184 47.94 -35.75 -17.63
N ALA A 185 47.42 -35.25 -16.47
CA ALA A 185 47.11 -35.87 -15.13
C ALA A 185 48.12 -36.81 -14.38
N PRO A 186 47.93 -37.23 -13.07
CA PRO A 186 46.76 -37.13 -12.15
C PRO A 186 47.06 -36.72 -10.67
N GLY A 187 46.07 -36.28 -9.86
CA GLY A 187 45.38 -37.06 -8.78
C GLY A 187 46.02 -36.75 -7.40
N SER A 188 45.39 -36.64 -6.22
CA SER A 188 44.05 -36.90 -5.68
C SER A 188 43.95 -36.31 -4.25
N ASP A 189 42.74 -35.91 -3.88
CA ASP A 189 42.05 -36.08 -2.58
C ASP A 189 42.50 -35.48 -1.23
N VAL A 190 41.44 -35.32 -0.45
CA VAL A 190 41.16 -34.54 0.75
C VAL A 190 41.27 -35.45 2.00
N ASP A 191 41.43 -34.81 3.17
CA ASP A 191 41.19 -35.29 4.55
C ASP A 191 42.25 -36.14 5.29
N ALA A 192 42.90 -35.49 6.26
CA ALA A 192 43.14 -35.97 7.63
C ALA A 192 43.64 -34.76 8.48
N LEU A 193 42.77 -34.08 9.24
CA LEU A 193 42.46 -34.32 10.66
C LEU A 193 43.65 -34.22 11.65
N LEU A 194 43.61 -33.13 12.43
CA LEU A 194 43.85 -33.04 13.89
C LEU A 194 45.27 -33.18 14.48
N SER A 195 45.77 -32.08 15.07
CA SER A 195 46.41 -32.01 16.40
C SER A 195 46.46 -30.53 16.85
N MET A 196 45.62 -30.07 17.77
CA MET A 196 45.63 -30.15 19.25
C MET A 196 46.52 -29.11 19.98
N VAL A 197 45.82 -28.16 20.61
CA VAL A 197 45.90 -27.65 22.02
C VAL A 197 47.00 -26.65 22.45
N ASP A 198 46.50 -25.43 22.75
CA ASP A 198 46.73 -24.44 23.83
C ASP A 198 48.10 -24.19 24.49
N LEU A 199 48.42 -22.89 24.70
CA LEU A 199 48.35 -22.22 26.03
C LEU A 199 48.92 -20.77 26.03
N GLY A 200 48.20 -19.86 26.72
CA GLY A 200 48.69 -18.65 27.43
C GLY A 200 48.91 -17.37 26.58
N GLY A 201 48.53 -16.15 26.96
CA GLY A 201 48.03 -15.55 28.20
C GLY A 201 48.62 -14.13 28.35
N GLY A 202 47.79 -13.12 28.64
CA GLY A 202 48.20 -11.93 29.41
C GLY A 202 48.53 -10.59 28.71
N GLU A 203 47.63 -9.62 28.96
CA GLU A 203 47.86 -8.19 29.30
C GLU A 203 48.07 -7.09 28.24
N GLY A 204 47.30 -6.00 28.40
CA GLY A 204 47.54 -4.67 27.82
C GLY A 204 46.25 -3.84 27.63
N ALA A 205 45.87 -3.04 28.63
CA ALA A 205 44.68 -2.17 28.63
C ALA A 205 45.06 -0.68 28.45
N GLU A 206 44.28 0.08 27.65
CA GLU A 206 43.97 1.54 27.77
C GLU A 206 43.11 2.03 26.56
N PRO A 207 42.44 3.21 26.59
CA PRO A 207 41.25 3.57 27.35
C PRO A 207 40.05 4.00 26.45
N ALA A 208 38.84 4.08 27.04
CA ALA A 208 37.61 4.49 26.37
C ALA A 208 37.45 6.02 26.22
N PRO A 209 36.80 6.54 25.15
CA PRO A 209 36.47 7.96 25.01
C PRO A 209 35.15 8.35 25.70
N PRO A 210 34.90 9.65 25.97
CA PRO A 210 33.84 10.15 26.84
C PRO A 210 32.45 10.19 26.17
N PRO A 211 31.35 10.36 26.95
CA PRO A 211 29.99 10.36 26.41
C PRO A 211 29.67 11.67 25.68
N ALA A 212 29.01 11.56 24.53
CA ALA A 212 28.54 12.70 23.75
C ALA A 212 27.16 13.20 24.24
N THR A 213 27.07 14.51 24.45
CA THR A 213 25.86 15.29 24.75
C THR A 213 24.91 15.33 23.54
N PRO A 214 23.58 15.41 23.71
CA PRO A 214 22.63 15.28 22.60
C PRO A 214 22.53 16.58 21.80
N GLY A 215 22.79 16.50 20.49
CA GLY A 215 22.65 17.63 19.57
C GLY A 215 22.41 17.15 18.14
N SER A 216 21.35 17.72 17.54
CA SER A 216 21.05 17.79 16.10
C SER A 216 20.91 16.47 15.33
N LEU A 217 19.67 16.13 14.98
CA LEU A 217 19.34 15.15 13.96
C LEU A 217 19.77 15.65 12.58
N ASP A 218 21.04 15.46 12.23
CA ASP A 218 21.48 15.53 10.84
C ASP A 218 20.92 14.30 10.11
N GLN A 219 19.89 14.54 9.29
CA GLN A 219 19.39 13.61 8.30
C GLN A 219 20.53 13.28 7.34
N LYS A 220 21.08 12.07 7.44
CA LYS A 220 21.95 11.53 6.39
C LYS A 220 21.15 11.45 5.08
N PRO A 221 21.66 11.96 3.95
CA PRO A 221 21.02 11.74 2.66
C PRO A 221 21.20 10.26 2.31
N ALA A 222 20.11 9.49 2.41
CA ALA A 222 20.09 8.10 1.98
C ALA A 222 19.78 8.02 0.47
N GLU A 223 20.36 7.00 -0.18
CA GLU A 223 19.94 6.37 -1.44
C GLU A 223 20.30 6.98 -2.81
N ALA A 224 20.77 8.23 -2.94
CA ALA A 224 21.22 8.72 -4.24
C ALA A 224 22.43 7.93 -4.81
N GLY A 225 23.27 7.34 -3.94
CA GLY A 225 24.54 6.72 -4.33
C GLY A 225 24.45 5.47 -5.21
N ARG A 226 23.56 4.51 -4.90
CA ARG A 226 23.51 3.21 -5.61
C ARG A 226 22.99 3.33 -7.03
N PHE A 227 21.95 4.14 -7.25
CA PHE A 227 21.41 4.38 -8.59
C PHE A 227 22.35 5.25 -9.44
N SER A 228 23.01 6.23 -8.84
CA SER A 228 24.07 7.00 -9.50
C SER A 228 25.25 6.11 -9.89
N GLU A 229 25.65 5.15 -9.05
CA GLU A 229 26.64 4.12 -9.37
C GLU A 229 26.16 3.20 -10.49
N LEU A 230 24.89 2.80 -10.53
CA LEU A 230 24.32 1.96 -11.60
C LEU A 230 24.32 2.71 -12.94
N ILE A 231 23.93 3.99 -12.94
CA ILE A 231 24.01 4.88 -14.12
C ILE A 231 25.47 5.08 -14.55
N ALA A 232 26.39 5.30 -13.61
CA ALA A 232 27.82 5.41 -13.88
C ALA A 232 28.43 4.10 -14.39
N THR A 233 27.94 2.95 -13.92
CA THR A 233 28.38 1.61 -14.35
C THR A 233 27.85 1.27 -15.74
N VAL A 234 26.62 1.67 -16.07
CA VAL A 234 26.10 1.59 -17.45
C VAL A 234 26.94 2.46 -18.39
N ALA A 235 27.37 3.65 -17.95
CA ALA A 235 28.30 4.47 -18.71
C ALA A 235 29.71 3.86 -18.82
N ALA A 236 30.20 3.14 -17.79
CA ALA A 236 31.56 2.58 -17.75
C ALA A 236 31.70 1.18 -18.38
N SER A 237 30.66 0.36 -18.38
CA SER A 237 30.66 -1.05 -18.84
C SER A 237 30.69 -1.23 -20.36
N ALA A 238 30.83 -0.16 -21.13
CA ALA A 238 30.79 -0.15 -22.59
C ALA A 238 32.12 0.25 -23.26
N ARG A 239 33.28 0.13 -22.58
CA ARG A 239 34.57 0.32 -23.27
C ARG A 239 34.90 -0.90 -24.14
N PRO A 240 35.01 -0.75 -25.48
CA PRO A 240 35.30 -1.88 -26.36
C PRO A 240 36.74 -2.38 -26.19
N ARG A 241 36.93 -3.70 -26.36
CA ARG A 241 38.26 -4.27 -26.66
C ARG A 241 38.72 -3.71 -28.01
N ALA A 242 39.89 -3.10 -28.04
CA ALA A 242 40.44 -2.45 -29.22
C ALA A 242 40.45 -3.39 -30.45
N GLY A 243 39.88 -2.94 -31.58
CA GLY A 243 40.16 -3.49 -32.90
C GLY A 243 39.03 -4.20 -33.66
N GLN A 244 37.79 -4.27 -33.15
CA GLN A 244 36.64 -4.76 -33.93
C GLN A 244 35.63 -3.64 -34.23
N PRO A 245 35.06 -3.57 -35.45
CA PRO A 245 34.04 -2.58 -35.77
C PRO A 245 32.81 -2.84 -34.91
N ALA A 246 32.51 -1.88 -34.02
CA ALA A 246 31.34 -1.94 -33.17
C ALA A 246 30.07 -1.80 -34.02
N ARG A 247 29.08 -2.62 -33.67
CA ARG A 247 27.90 -2.91 -34.50
C ARG A 247 26.76 -1.98 -34.09
N PRO A 248 25.90 -1.51 -35.01
CA PRO A 248 24.69 -0.75 -34.66
C PRO A 248 23.85 -1.40 -33.55
N ALA A 249 23.88 -2.74 -33.44
CA ALA A 249 23.24 -3.49 -32.37
C ALA A 249 23.76 -3.16 -30.96
N GLU A 250 25.06 -2.91 -30.78
CA GLU A 250 25.68 -2.57 -29.48
C GLU A 250 25.29 -1.16 -29.05
N ALA A 251 25.31 -0.22 -29.99
CA ALA A 251 24.86 1.15 -29.79
C ALA A 251 23.36 1.20 -29.42
N ILE A 252 22.53 0.39 -30.08
CA ILE A 252 21.11 0.22 -29.71
C ILE A 252 21.02 -0.29 -28.27
N ALA A 253 21.70 -1.39 -27.93
CA ALA A 253 21.66 -1.95 -26.59
C ALA A 253 22.11 -0.96 -25.50
N GLN A 254 23.04 -0.04 -25.79
CA GLN A 254 23.41 1.02 -24.86
C GLN A 254 22.29 2.03 -24.64
N ILE A 255 21.61 2.48 -25.71
CA ILE A 255 20.44 3.37 -25.57
C ILE A 255 19.30 2.65 -24.82
N GLU A 256 19.02 1.39 -25.13
CA GLU A 256 17.95 0.63 -24.45
C GLU A 256 18.21 0.53 -22.94
N ARG A 257 19.48 0.35 -22.53
CA ARG A 257 19.91 0.43 -21.12
C ARG A 257 19.75 1.82 -20.53
N ALA A 258 20.09 2.89 -21.27
CA ALA A 258 19.93 4.27 -20.81
C ALA A 258 18.44 4.64 -20.60
N ILE A 259 17.54 4.20 -21.51
CA ILE A 259 16.10 4.38 -21.35
C ILE A 259 15.61 3.65 -20.10
N GLY A 260 16.00 2.38 -19.92
CA GLY A 260 15.64 1.58 -18.74
C GLY A 260 16.11 2.21 -17.43
N ALA A 261 17.35 2.69 -17.37
CA ALA A 261 17.90 3.35 -16.18
C ALA A 261 17.17 4.66 -15.86
N GLN A 262 16.87 5.48 -16.87
CA GLN A 262 16.17 6.74 -16.67
C GLN A 262 14.72 6.53 -16.23
N LEU A 263 14.02 5.53 -16.80
CA LEU A 263 12.68 5.13 -16.36
C LEU A 263 12.70 4.63 -14.92
N GLY A 264 13.65 3.77 -14.56
CA GLY A 264 13.84 3.27 -13.21
C GLY A 264 14.05 4.41 -12.20
N ALA A 265 14.91 5.38 -12.52
CA ALA A 265 15.14 6.54 -11.66
C ALA A 265 13.89 7.40 -11.41
N ILE A 266 12.98 7.49 -12.39
CA ILE A 266 11.70 8.21 -12.25
C ILE A 266 10.70 7.39 -11.43
N LEU A 267 10.49 6.12 -11.79
CA LEU A 267 9.49 5.25 -11.15
C LEU A 267 9.82 4.94 -9.69
N GLN A 268 11.10 4.78 -9.39
CA GLN A 268 11.58 4.46 -8.03
C GLN A 268 11.82 5.71 -7.17
N HIS A 269 11.62 6.91 -7.72
CA HIS A 269 11.71 8.13 -6.92
C HIS A 269 10.72 8.04 -5.75
N PRO A 270 11.14 8.26 -4.48
CA PRO A 270 10.32 8.00 -3.30
C PRO A 270 8.94 8.64 -3.35
N GLU A 271 8.85 9.88 -3.82
CA GLU A 271 7.57 10.59 -3.94
C GLU A 271 6.67 10.07 -5.09
N VAL A 272 7.26 9.60 -6.19
CA VAL A 272 6.49 8.97 -7.29
C VAL A 272 5.91 7.65 -6.81
N ARG A 273 6.73 6.81 -6.18
CA ARG A 273 6.32 5.53 -5.61
C ARG A 273 5.24 5.72 -4.55
N ARG A 274 5.44 6.62 -3.57
CA ARG A 274 4.46 6.91 -2.52
C ARG A 274 3.11 7.33 -3.09
N LEU A 275 3.13 8.21 -4.10
CA LEU A 275 1.91 8.65 -4.77
C LEU A 275 1.24 7.47 -5.50
N GLU A 276 2.01 6.69 -6.25
CA GLU A 276 1.51 5.49 -6.94
C GLU A 276 0.89 4.47 -5.96
N GLU A 277 1.52 4.22 -4.82
CA GLU A 277 1.04 3.33 -3.75
C GLU A 277 -0.33 3.77 -3.23
N ALA A 278 -0.47 5.04 -2.87
CA ALA A 278 -1.73 5.59 -2.34
C ALA A 278 -2.87 5.50 -3.37
N TRP A 279 -2.60 5.89 -4.62
CA TRP A 279 -3.61 5.84 -5.69
C TRP A 279 -3.99 4.41 -6.07
N ARG A 280 -3.03 3.47 -6.09
CA ARG A 280 -3.32 2.05 -6.34
C ARG A 280 -4.07 1.40 -5.19
N GLY A 281 -3.76 1.75 -3.95
CA GLY A 281 -4.50 1.27 -2.78
C GLY A 281 -5.96 1.69 -2.83
N LEU A 282 -6.22 2.98 -3.10
CA LEU A 282 -7.58 3.48 -3.28
C LEU A 282 -8.28 2.82 -4.48
N SER A 283 -7.58 2.65 -5.61
CA SER A 283 -8.14 1.97 -6.78
C SER A 283 -8.49 0.51 -6.49
N LEU A 284 -7.66 -0.22 -5.75
CA LEU A 284 -7.94 -1.59 -5.31
C LEU A 284 -9.21 -1.64 -4.47
N LEU A 285 -9.36 -0.74 -3.49
CA LEU A 285 -10.56 -0.65 -2.65
C LEU A 285 -11.82 -0.43 -3.51
N VAL A 286 -11.79 0.57 -4.39
CA VAL A 286 -12.94 1.00 -5.19
C VAL A 286 -13.32 -0.05 -6.25
N GLU A 287 -12.34 -0.63 -6.96
CA GLU A 287 -12.60 -1.64 -7.99
C GLU A 287 -13.17 -2.94 -7.38
N ARG A 288 -12.68 -3.37 -6.21
CA ARG A 288 -13.21 -4.57 -5.53
C ARG A 288 -14.65 -4.38 -5.06
N ALA A 289 -15.10 -3.13 -4.91
CA ALA A 289 -16.45 -2.75 -4.52
C ALA A 289 -17.36 -2.34 -5.70
N LYS A 290 -16.86 -2.29 -6.93
CA LYS A 290 -17.55 -1.71 -8.10
C LYS A 290 -18.94 -2.27 -8.42
N ALA A 291 -19.17 -3.54 -8.09
CA ALA A 291 -20.45 -4.23 -8.32
C ALA A 291 -21.37 -4.22 -7.08
N ALA A 292 -21.06 -3.44 -6.05
CA ALA A 292 -21.80 -3.41 -4.80
C ALA A 292 -22.81 -2.25 -4.77
N GLU A 293 -24.09 -2.57 -4.97
CA GLU A 293 -25.16 -1.60 -4.77
C GLU A 293 -25.17 -1.09 -3.33
N GLY A 294 -25.40 0.22 -3.16
CA GLY A 294 -25.43 0.85 -1.84
C GLY A 294 -24.08 1.03 -1.15
N VAL A 295 -22.94 0.74 -1.81
CA VAL A 295 -21.61 1.13 -1.32
C VAL A 295 -21.22 2.49 -1.89
N ARG A 296 -20.75 3.39 -1.03
CA ARG A 296 -20.27 4.72 -1.41
C ARG A 296 -18.91 5.01 -0.81
N PHE A 297 -18.04 5.65 -1.59
CA PHE A 297 -16.73 6.12 -1.13
C PHE A 297 -16.70 7.64 -1.15
N ASP A 298 -16.46 8.25 0.00
CA ASP A 298 -16.16 9.67 0.10
C ASP A 298 -14.70 9.83 0.54
N VAL A 299 -13.88 10.45 -0.31
CA VAL A 299 -12.43 10.51 -0.15
C VAL A 299 -12.01 11.93 0.18
N VAL A 300 -11.22 12.11 1.24
CA VAL A 300 -10.56 13.38 1.58
C VAL A 300 -9.06 13.20 1.48
N SER A 301 -8.41 14.09 0.74
CA SER A 301 -6.96 14.09 0.62
C SER A 301 -6.35 14.95 1.74
N ALA A 302 -5.59 14.34 2.64
CA ALA A 302 -5.00 15.02 3.79
C ALA A 302 -3.62 14.45 4.12
N ARG A 303 -2.77 15.28 4.73
CA ARG A 303 -1.48 14.80 5.26
C ARG A 303 -1.71 13.88 6.47
N PRO A 304 -0.79 12.95 6.76
CA PRO A 304 -0.95 12.04 7.89
C PRO A 304 -1.17 12.78 9.22
N ASP A 305 -0.47 13.90 9.47
CA ASP A 305 -0.64 14.72 10.67
C ASP A 305 -2.02 15.38 10.79
N GLU A 306 -2.71 15.58 9.68
CA GLU A 306 -4.02 16.24 9.65
C GLU A 306 -5.19 15.25 9.54
N ALA A 307 -4.90 13.95 9.51
CA ALA A 307 -5.88 12.92 9.15
C ALA A 307 -7.09 12.89 10.10
N ALA A 308 -6.86 12.97 11.42
CA ALA A 308 -7.93 13.00 12.42
C ALA A 308 -8.81 14.26 12.26
N GLY A 309 -8.18 15.42 12.04
CA GLY A 309 -8.87 16.68 11.79
C GLY A 309 -9.69 16.65 10.49
N ALA A 310 -9.14 16.09 9.41
CA ALA A 310 -9.85 15.91 8.15
C ALA A 310 -11.06 14.99 8.30
N LEU A 311 -10.91 13.87 9.01
CA LEU A 311 -12.00 12.95 9.31
C LEU A 311 -13.13 13.64 10.08
N ALA A 312 -12.79 14.35 11.17
CA ALA A 312 -13.75 15.08 11.98
C ALA A 312 -14.49 16.17 11.18
N ARG A 313 -13.79 16.92 10.33
CA ARG A 313 -14.39 17.93 9.46
C ARG A 313 -15.40 17.33 8.49
N VAL A 314 -15.07 16.24 7.82
CA VAL A 314 -15.97 15.57 6.86
C VAL A 314 -17.22 15.05 7.56
N LEU A 315 -17.06 14.45 8.74
CA LEU A 315 -18.19 13.97 9.54
C LEU A 315 -19.12 15.13 9.93
N ALA A 316 -18.56 16.24 10.41
CA ALA A 316 -19.36 17.43 10.75
C ALA A 316 -20.08 18.05 9.53
N GLN A 317 -19.41 18.14 8.38
CA GLN A 317 -19.98 18.70 7.15
C GLN A 317 -21.11 17.87 6.56
N THR A 318 -21.10 16.55 6.81
CA THR A 318 -22.04 15.62 6.17
C THR A 318 -23.10 15.07 7.12
N ALA A 319 -23.07 15.46 8.40
CA ALA A 319 -23.94 14.94 9.45
C ALA A 319 -25.44 15.08 9.15
N SER A 320 -25.87 16.15 8.47
CA SER A 320 -27.28 16.41 8.17
C SER A 320 -27.72 16.05 6.76
N SER A 321 -26.78 15.89 5.83
CA SER A 321 -27.08 15.75 4.39
C SER A 321 -26.83 14.36 3.84
N GLU A 322 -26.01 13.55 4.52
CA GLU A 322 -25.61 12.22 4.07
C GLU A 322 -25.95 11.16 5.11
N PRO A 323 -26.12 9.90 4.69
CA PRO A 323 -26.18 8.78 5.63
C PRO A 323 -24.93 8.74 6.53
N PRO A 324 -25.06 8.21 7.77
CA PRO A 324 -23.92 8.00 8.66
C PRO A 324 -22.79 7.23 7.97
N ALA A 325 -21.55 7.64 8.23
CA ALA A 325 -20.37 6.91 7.78
C ALA A 325 -20.29 5.56 8.50
N SER A 326 -20.16 4.46 7.76
CA SER A 326 -20.16 3.10 8.33
C SER A 326 -18.78 2.64 8.78
N VAL A 327 -17.73 3.07 8.07
CA VAL A 327 -16.33 2.73 8.37
C VAL A 327 -15.39 3.80 7.80
N ALA A 328 -14.28 4.04 8.47
CA ALA A 328 -13.20 4.90 7.97
C ALA A 328 -11.95 4.08 7.60
N ILE A 329 -11.40 4.33 6.41
CA ILE A 329 -10.08 3.85 6.00
C ILE A 329 -9.14 5.05 6.07
N VAL A 330 -8.19 5.03 7.00
CA VAL A 330 -7.30 6.16 7.26
C VAL A 330 -5.88 5.73 6.94
N ASP A 331 -5.36 6.18 5.79
CA ASP A 331 -4.06 5.77 5.24
C ASP A 331 -2.90 6.47 5.96
N VAL A 332 -2.72 6.05 7.21
CA VAL A 332 -1.72 6.55 8.14
C VAL A 332 -0.99 5.34 8.73
N ALA A 333 0.34 5.39 8.72
CA ALA A 333 1.17 4.36 9.32
C ALA A 333 1.45 4.67 10.80
N ILE A 334 1.27 3.65 11.65
CA ILE A 334 1.59 3.67 13.08
C ILE A 334 2.84 2.83 13.32
N ASP A 335 3.89 3.46 13.85
CA ASP A 335 5.22 2.86 14.04
C ASP A 335 5.63 2.68 15.51
N GLY A 336 4.76 3.07 16.45
CA GLY A 336 5.02 2.99 17.88
C GLY A 336 5.82 4.17 18.46
N SER A 337 6.23 5.14 17.64
CA SER A 337 6.74 6.42 18.12
C SER A 337 5.67 7.22 18.86
N ALA A 338 6.08 8.13 19.74
CA ALA A 338 5.14 8.98 20.47
C ALA A 338 4.19 9.78 19.54
N ALA A 339 4.72 10.28 18.42
CA ALA A 339 3.93 11.05 17.45
C ALA A 339 2.88 10.17 16.74
N SER A 340 3.25 8.95 16.33
CA SER A 340 2.30 8.06 15.66
C SER A 340 1.23 7.52 16.63
N LEU A 341 1.60 7.24 17.88
CA LEU A 341 0.64 6.86 18.92
C LEU A 341 -0.32 7.99 19.28
N ALA A 342 0.16 9.24 19.41
CA ALA A 342 -0.71 10.39 19.63
C ALA A 342 -1.74 10.55 18.49
N ARG A 343 -1.30 10.38 17.24
CA ARG A 343 -2.18 10.40 16.08
C ARG A 343 -3.21 9.27 16.08
N LEU A 344 -2.81 8.06 16.47
CA LEU A 344 -3.73 6.93 16.65
C LEU A 344 -4.82 7.27 17.68
N GLU A 345 -4.45 7.88 18.81
CA GLU A 345 -5.39 8.30 19.85
C GLU A 345 -6.38 9.36 19.36
N GLU A 346 -5.93 10.32 18.55
CA GLU A 346 -6.81 11.33 17.95
C GLU A 346 -7.82 10.73 16.98
N ILE A 347 -7.37 9.81 16.11
CA ILE A 347 -8.25 9.07 15.20
C ILE A 347 -9.25 8.25 16.01
N ALA A 348 -8.81 7.55 17.05
CA ALA A 348 -9.66 6.76 17.94
C ALA A 348 -10.73 7.61 18.63
N ARG A 349 -10.38 8.82 19.07
CA ARG A 349 -11.33 9.77 19.68
C ARG A 349 -12.43 10.20 18.71
N VAL A 350 -12.07 10.51 17.47
CA VAL A 350 -13.05 10.90 16.42
C VAL A 350 -13.94 9.72 16.06
N ALA A 351 -13.34 8.53 15.89
CA ALA A 351 -13.99 7.27 15.62
C ALA A 351 -15.03 6.92 16.69
N GLU A 352 -14.64 6.99 17.97
CA GLU A 352 -15.51 6.73 19.13
C GLU A 352 -16.70 7.69 19.18
N ALA A 353 -16.47 9.00 19.04
CA ALA A 353 -17.52 10.00 19.11
C ALA A 353 -18.65 9.77 18.09
N HIS A 354 -18.32 9.21 16.92
CA HIS A 354 -19.27 8.98 15.83
C HIS A 354 -19.73 7.52 15.72
N ALA A 355 -19.32 6.65 16.63
CA ALA A 355 -19.50 5.20 16.52
C ALA A 355 -19.05 4.68 15.14
N LEU A 356 -17.84 5.06 14.72
CA LEU A 356 -17.27 4.84 13.40
C LEU A 356 -15.98 4.01 13.51
N PRO A 357 -16.02 2.70 13.24
CA PRO A 357 -14.82 1.88 13.20
C PRO A 357 -13.84 2.41 12.16
N ALA A 358 -12.58 2.54 12.53
CA ALA A 358 -11.52 3.03 11.65
C ALA A 358 -10.45 1.95 11.46
N VAL A 359 -9.88 1.88 10.26
CA VAL A 359 -8.73 1.02 9.95
C VAL A 359 -7.55 1.90 9.55
N VAL A 360 -6.43 1.74 10.24
CA VAL A 360 -5.15 2.40 9.98
C VAL A 360 -4.10 1.36 9.61
N ASN A 361 -2.93 1.80 9.14
CA ASN A 361 -1.81 0.92 8.81
C ASN A 361 -0.81 0.84 9.97
N GLY A 362 -0.17 -0.30 10.16
CA GLY A 362 0.96 -0.48 11.06
C GLY A 362 2.26 -0.69 10.29
N ASP A 363 3.34 -0.11 10.81
CA ASP A 363 4.71 -0.28 10.35
C ASP A 363 5.40 -1.40 11.16
N ALA A 364 6.34 -2.12 10.57
CA ALA A 364 7.08 -3.20 11.23
C ALA A 364 7.72 -2.73 12.57
N ARG A 365 8.12 -1.45 12.65
CA ARG A 365 8.69 -0.83 13.84
C ARG A 365 7.72 -0.79 15.02
N LEU A 366 6.41 -0.90 14.80
CA LEU A 366 5.41 -1.07 15.87
C LEU A 366 5.64 -2.39 16.64
N LEU A 367 6.03 -3.46 15.93
CA LEU A 367 6.42 -4.75 16.53
C LEU A 367 7.84 -4.69 17.11
N GLY A 368 8.64 -3.69 16.72
CA GLY A 368 10.04 -3.55 17.12
C GLY A 368 11.02 -4.32 16.28
N VAL A 369 10.66 -4.55 15.03
CA VAL A 369 11.54 -5.07 13.98
C VAL A 369 11.58 -4.06 12.84
N ASP A 370 12.66 -4.08 12.06
CA ASP A 370 12.79 -3.20 10.89
C ASP A 370 11.97 -3.73 9.70
N ASP A 371 11.84 -5.05 9.58
CA ASP A 371 11.05 -5.73 8.55
C ASP A 371 10.25 -6.92 9.11
N LEU A 372 9.17 -7.28 8.42
CA LEU A 372 8.29 -8.38 8.82
C LEU A 372 8.84 -9.77 8.43
N GLY A 373 9.85 -9.86 7.58
CA GLY A 373 10.36 -11.12 7.02
C GLY A 373 10.97 -12.04 8.09
N GLY A 374 11.51 -11.46 9.16
CA GLY A 374 12.03 -12.21 10.31
C GLY A 374 10.98 -12.68 11.31
N VAL A 375 9.76 -12.14 11.26
CA VAL A 375 8.74 -12.34 12.31
C VAL A 375 8.31 -13.80 12.42
N GLU A 376 8.10 -14.48 11.29
CA GLU A 376 7.64 -15.89 11.26
C GLU A 376 8.58 -16.82 12.05
N ARG A 377 9.89 -16.52 12.05
CA ARG A 377 10.95 -17.34 12.63
C ARG A 377 11.10 -17.18 14.15
N LEU A 378 10.40 -16.22 14.75
CA LEU A 378 10.47 -15.98 16.19
C LEU A 378 9.64 -17.02 16.94
N ASP A 379 10.25 -17.67 17.95
CA ASP A 379 9.59 -18.66 18.79
C ASP A 379 8.45 -18.06 19.63
N ASN A 380 8.65 -16.83 20.12
CA ASN A 380 7.66 -16.11 20.94
C ASN A 380 7.45 -14.70 20.37
N LYS A 381 6.45 -14.57 19.52
CA LYS A 381 6.13 -13.33 18.80
C LYS A 381 5.42 -12.35 19.72
N ALA A 382 4.68 -12.84 20.71
CA ALA A 382 4.07 -12.00 21.73
C ALA A 382 5.10 -11.23 22.60
N ALA A 383 6.33 -11.75 22.74
CA ALA A 383 7.40 -11.06 23.47
C ALA A 383 7.77 -9.69 22.86
N LEU A 384 7.56 -9.52 21.55
CA LEU A 384 7.81 -8.26 20.83
C LEU A 384 7.10 -7.07 21.46
N PHE A 385 5.88 -7.27 21.99
CA PHE A 385 5.08 -6.22 22.61
C PHE A 385 5.25 -6.09 24.14
N ARG A 386 5.95 -7.05 24.76
CA ARG A 386 6.22 -7.07 26.20
C ARG A 386 7.53 -6.38 26.58
N ALA A 387 8.40 -6.10 25.62
CA ALA A 387 9.66 -5.42 25.86
C ALA A 387 9.45 -4.07 26.60
N PRO A 388 10.39 -3.63 27.46
CA PRO A 388 10.23 -2.40 28.26
C PRO A 388 9.95 -1.15 27.41
N HIS A 389 10.66 -1.00 26.29
CA HIS A 389 10.49 0.13 25.36
C HIS A 389 9.10 0.17 24.68
N ARG A 390 8.29 -0.89 24.82
CA ARG A 390 6.90 -0.96 24.32
C ARG A 390 5.85 -0.52 25.34
N ALA A 391 6.26 0.00 26.49
CA ALA A 391 5.34 0.56 27.48
C ALA A 391 4.39 1.64 26.91
N PRO A 392 4.83 2.56 26.01
CA PRO A 392 3.92 3.52 25.38
C PRO A 392 2.81 2.84 24.57
N TRP A 393 3.14 1.82 23.76
CA TRP A 393 2.15 1.04 23.02
C TRP A 393 1.16 0.36 23.95
N ARG A 394 1.63 -0.34 25.01
CA ARG A 394 0.72 -1.01 25.95
C ARG A 394 -0.23 -0.03 26.63
N SER A 395 0.25 1.16 26.96
CA SER A 395 -0.58 2.23 27.52
C SER A 395 -1.62 2.71 26.50
N ALA A 396 -1.24 2.85 25.23
CA ALA A 396 -2.16 3.23 24.16
C ALA A 396 -3.23 2.18 23.86
N ALA A 397 -2.82 0.92 23.75
CA ALA A 397 -3.70 -0.21 23.52
C ALA A 397 -4.66 -0.47 24.68
N ALA A 398 -4.31 -0.10 25.92
CA ALA A 398 -5.19 -0.26 27.08
C ALA A 398 -6.31 0.80 27.15
N ARG A 399 -6.30 1.84 26.31
CA ARG A 399 -7.36 2.87 26.32
C ARG A 399 -8.62 2.38 25.62
N HIS A 400 -9.78 2.70 26.19
CA HIS A 400 -11.08 2.27 25.67
C HIS A 400 -11.32 2.68 24.22
N GLY A 401 -10.96 3.91 23.85
CA GLY A 401 -11.10 4.42 22.48
C GLY A 401 -10.37 3.57 21.43
N ALA A 402 -9.30 2.85 21.80
CA ALA A 402 -8.57 1.97 20.90
C ALA A 402 -9.44 0.83 20.32
N ARG A 403 -10.59 0.53 20.94
CA ARG A 403 -11.56 -0.45 20.41
C ARG A 403 -12.17 0.02 19.08
N TRP A 404 -12.19 1.32 18.81
CA TRP A 404 -12.76 1.86 17.58
C TRP A 404 -11.77 1.88 16.41
N VAL A 405 -10.52 1.46 16.61
CA VAL A 405 -9.50 1.45 15.57
C VAL A 405 -8.90 0.06 15.43
N ALA A 406 -8.68 -0.42 14.21
CA ALA A 406 -7.87 -1.59 13.91
C ALA A 406 -6.58 -1.16 13.19
N ILE A 407 -5.45 -1.77 13.58
CA ILE A 407 -4.15 -1.53 12.93
C ILE A 407 -3.86 -2.71 12.00
N ALA A 408 -3.94 -2.49 10.70
CA ALA A 408 -3.67 -3.48 9.68
C ALA A 408 -2.19 -3.48 9.26
N MET A 409 -1.58 -4.64 9.08
CA MET A 409 -0.14 -4.79 8.78
C MET A 409 0.11 -5.82 7.68
N ASN A 410 1.34 -5.86 7.16
CA ASN A 410 1.79 -6.69 6.03
C ASN A 410 1.19 -6.21 4.70
N ARG A 411 1.86 -5.25 4.07
CA ARG A 411 1.41 -4.63 2.81
C ARG A 411 1.29 -5.66 1.68
N VAL A 412 0.46 -5.38 0.68
CA VAL A 412 0.26 -6.25 -0.50
C VAL A 412 0.84 -5.63 -1.75
N LEU A 413 1.32 -6.45 -2.69
CA LEU A 413 1.94 -5.98 -3.90
C LEU A 413 0.90 -5.33 -4.83
N GLY A 414 1.09 -4.05 -5.18
CA GLY A 414 0.16 -3.31 -6.03
C GLY A 414 0.36 -3.52 -7.53
N ARG A 415 1.57 -3.90 -7.93
CA ARG A 415 1.91 -4.35 -9.29
C ARG A 415 3.23 -5.11 -9.26
N THR A 416 3.44 -6.00 -10.21
CA THR A 416 4.76 -6.58 -10.44
C THR A 416 5.73 -5.48 -10.89
N PRO A 417 7.01 -5.56 -10.47
CA PRO A 417 8.06 -4.69 -11.00
C PRO A 417 8.13 -4.79 -12.54
N TYR A 418 8.41 -3.68 -13.21
CA TYR A 418 8.53 -3.69 -14.66
C TYR A 418 9.83 -4.37 -15.10
N ASP A 419 9.69 -5.30 -16.04
CA ASP A 419 10.77 -6.01 -16.71
C ASP A 419 10.53 -6.02 -18.24
N ARG A 420 11.37 -6.75 -18.99
CA ARG A 420 11.21 -6.90 -20.44
C ARG A 420 9.93 -7.64 -20.83
N SER A 421 9.37 -8.47 -19.96
CA SER A 421 8.18 -9.28 -20.24
C SER A 421 6.87 -8.56 -19.94
N THR A 422 6.86 -7.69 -18.94
CA THR A 422 5.70 -6.97 -18.42
C THR A 422 5.59 -5.55 -18.97
N SER A 423 6.70 -4.94 -19.42
CA SER A 423 6.69 -3.64 -20.08
C SER A 423 6.10 -3.70 -21.49
N ARG A 424 5.30 -2.69 -21.86
CA ARG A 424 4.80 -2.52 -23.24
C ARG A 424 5.82 -1.91 -24.18
N ILE A 425 6.85 -1.25 -23.64
CA ILE A 425 7.94 -0.65 -24.41
C ILE A 425 8.95 -1.75 -24.71
N ARG A 426 9.04 -2.14 -25.99
CA ARG A 426 9.96 -3.19 -26.46
C ARG A 426 11.37 -2.65 -26.68
N GLU A 427 11.47 -1.34 -26.86
CA GLU A 427 12.67 -0.56 -27.14
C GLU A 427 13.48 -0.25 -25.87
N ALA A 428 13.06 -0.74 -24.70
CA ALA A 428 13.77 -0.54 -23.45
C ALA A 428 13.69 -1.80 -22.59
N ALA A 429 14.85 -2.30 -22.15
CA ALA A 429 14.92 -3.27 -21.08
C ALA A 429 14.81 -2.51 -19.76
N ILE A 430 13.58 -2.32 -19.29
CA ILE A 430 13.34 -1.83 -17.94
C ILE A 430 13.70 -2.96 -16.99
N ALA A 431 14.46 -2.65 -15.95
CA ALA A 431 14.74 -3.58 -14.88
C ALA A 431 14.54 -2.82 -13.57
N GLU A 432 13.30 -2.75 -13.10
CA GLU A 432 13.05 -2.42 -11.70
C GLU A 432 13.61 -3.57 -10.86
N GLN A 433 14.75 -3.36 -10.18
CA GLN A 433 15.34 -4.43 -9.38
C GLN A 433 14.51 -4.65 -8.11
N PRO A 434 13.94 -5.87 -7.90
CA PRO A 434 13.08 -6.13 -6.74
C PRO A 434 13.80 -6.07 -5.39
N GLY A 435 15.13 -6.09 -5.40
CA GLY A 435 15.99 -5.98 -4.21
C GLY A 435 16.31 -4.55 -3.78
N ASP A 436 15.95 -3.56 -4.60
CA ASP A 436 16.00 -2.16 -4.21
C ASP A 436 14.71 -1.81 -3.48
N GLU A 437 14.79 -1.05 -2.37
CA GLU A 437 13.61 -0.55 -1.65
C GLU A 437 12.64 0.17 -2.62
N GLY A 438 13.20 0.79 -3.68
CA GLY A 438 12.55 1.42 -4.83
C GLY A 438 11.69 0.53 -5.74
N GLY A 439 12.00 -0.76 -5.85
CA GLY A 439 11.54 -1.60 -6.96
C GLY A 439 10.11 -2.13 -6.84
N ARG A 440 9.48 -2.03 -5.67
CA ARG A 440 8.15 -2.59 -5.41
C ARG A 440 7.20 -1.48 -4.97
N VAL A 441 5.95 -1.58 -5.44
CA VAL A 441 4.86 -0.67 -5.10
C VAL A 441 3.94 -1.40 -4.14
N TRP A 442 3.96 -1.00 -2.88
CA TRP A 442 3.22 -1.67 -1.81
C TRP A 442 1.92 -0.94 -1.48
N ILE A 443 0.80 -1.66 -1.55
CA ILE A 443 -0.49 -1.17 -1.12
C ILE A 443 -0.64 -1.35 0.39
N SER A 444 -0.98 -0.25 1.06
CA SER A 444 -1.36 -0.21 2.47
C SER A 444 -2.45 -1.23 2.81
N PRO A 445 -2.29 -2.05 3.87
CA PRO A 445 -3.23 -3.12 4.22
C PRO A 445 -4.62 -2.61 4.66
N ALA A 446 -4.76 -1.35 5.08
CA ALA A 446 -6.06 -0.77 5.40
C ALA A 446 -7.03 -0.78 4.19
N TYR A 447 -6.52 -0.57 2.96
CA TYR A 447 -7.35 -0.67 1.76
C TYR A 447 -7.82 -2.10 1.47
N VAL A 448 -7.00 -3.10 1.80
CA VAL A 448 -7.35 -4.53 1.68
C VAL A 448 -8.48 -4.88 2.64
N VAL A 449 -8.37 -4.44 3.91
CA VAL A 449 -9.43 -4.63 4.90
C VAL A 449 -10.71 -3.90 4.47
N GLY A 450 -10.59 -2.67 3.95
CA GLY A 450 -11.72 -1.94 3.37
C GLY A 450 -12.40 -2.68 2.21
N ALA A 451 -11.62 -3.33 1.35
CA ALA A 451 -12.14 -4.12 0.23
C ALA A 451 -12.90 -5.37 0.72
N LEU A 452 -12.40 -6.03 1.77
CA LEU A 452 -13.11 -7.13 2.45
C LEU A 452 -14.43 -6.64 3.06
N ILE A 453 -14.44 -5.48 3.72
CA ILE A 453 -15.65 -4.88 4.30
C ILE A 453 -16.69 -4.57 3.22
N ALA A 454 -16.27 -3.96 2.10
CA ALA A 454 -17.16 -3.66 0.98
C ALA A 454 -17.67 -4.95 0.31
N GLY A 455 -16.82 -5.98 0.17
CA GLY A 455 -17.20 -7.30 -0.33
C GLY A 455 -18.23 -7.99 0.57
N SER A 456 -18.02 -7.95 1.89
CA SER A 456 -18.99 -8.46 2.87
C SER A 456 -20.35 -7.78 2.71
N PHE A 457 -20.37 -6.45 2.56
CA PHE A 457 -21.61 -5.71 2.39
C PHE A 457 -22.32 -6.04 1.08
N ARG A 458 -21.58 -6.18 -0.02
CA ARG A 458 -22.13 -6.62 -1.31
C ARG A 458 -22.86 -7.97 -1.19
N GLU A 459 -22.31 -8.89 -0.42
CA GLU A 459 -22.82 -10.26 -0.32
C GLU A 459 -23.93 -10.42 0.74
N THR A 460 -23.94 -9.58 1.78
CA THR A 460 -24.77 -9.81 2.98
C THR A 460 -25.53 -8.58 3.46
N ALA A 461 -25.37 -7.42 2.83
CA ALA A 461 -25.82 -6.10 3.30
C ALA A 461 -25.26 -5.70 4.69
N TRP A 462 -24.25 -6.42 5.18
CA TRP A 462 -23.57 -6.18 6.44
C TRP A 462 -22.05 -6.20 6.26
N PRO A 463 -21.31 -5.32 6.94
CA PRO A 463 -19.85 -5.23 6.82
C PRO A 463 -19.06 -6.24 7.68
N CYS A 464 -19.69 -7.29 8.21
CA CYS A 464 -19.13 -8.10 9.30
C CYS A 464 -18.34 -9.35 8.85
N ARG A 465 -18.59 -9.85 7.64
CA ARG A 465 -18.00 -11.09 7.09
C ARG A 465 -16.61 -10.83 6.49
N ILE A 466 -15.64 -10.48 7.35
CA ILE A 466 -14.28 -10.08 6.96
C ILE A 466 -13.16 -10.93 7.59
N ALA A 467 -13.52 -11.96 8.36
CA ALA A 467 -12.55 -12.79 9.07
C ALA A 467 -12.91 -14.28 9.00
N GLY A 468 -11.89 -15.13 8.97
CA GLY A 468 -11.99 -16.58 8.82
C GLY A 468 -12.19 -17.04 7.38
N ALA A 469 -11.62 -18.20 7.04
CA ALA A 469 -11.62 -18.73 5.67
C ALA A 469 -13.02 -18.93 5.06
N LYS A 470 -14.01 -19.32 5.88
CA LYS A 470 -15.42 -19.41 5.47
C LYS A 470 -16.21 -18.12 5.75
N GLY A 471 -15.65 -17.20 6.53
CA GLY A 471 -16.27 -15.94 6.98
C GLY A 471 -15.84 -14.73 6.17
N GLY A 472 -15.48 -14.91 4.89
CA GLY A 472 -15.16 -13.82 3.96
C GLY A 472 -13.81 -13.13 4.20
N GLY A 473 -12.96 -13.68 5.08
CA GLY A 473 -11.62 -13.15 5.34
C GLY A 473 -10.58 -13.53 4.29
N THR A 474 -10.93 -13.60 3.00
CA THR A 474 -10.00 -13.95 1.93
C THR A 474 -10.13 -12.95 0.78
N LEU A 475 -9.02 -12.39 0.32
CA LEU A 475 -8.97 -11.56 -0.89
C LEU A 475 -7.93 -12.14 -1.86
N GLY A 476 -8.38 -12.60 -3.03
CA GLY A 476 -7.54 -13.19 -4.09
C GLY A 476 -7.29 -12.28 -5.29
N ASP A 477 -6.74 -12.85 -6.36
CA ASP A 477 -6.32 -12.16 -7.60
C ASP A 477 -5.33 -11.01 -7.33
N LEU A 478 -4.34 -11.25 -6.45
CA LEU A 478 -3.31 -10.26 -6.13
C LEU A 478 -2.02 -10.55 -6.90
N PRO A 479 -1.27 -9.53 -7.34
CA PRO A 479 0.08 -9.72 -7.84
C PRO A 479 0.95 -10.44 -6.80
N VAL A 480 1.81 -11.35 -7.27
CA VAL A 480 2.75 -12.10 -6.42
C VAL A 480 4.19 -11.72 -6.73
N HIS A 481 5.06 -11.90 -5.74
CA HIS A 481 6.51 -11.88 -5.88
C HIS A 481 7.12 -13.07 -5.16
N GLU A 482 8.30 -13.48 -5.60
CA GLU A 482 9.03 -14.58 -4.97
C GLU A 482 9.81 -14.09 -3.74
N VAL A 483 9.64 -14.82 -2.63
CA VAL A 483 10.44 -14.68 -1.42
C VAL A 483 11.36 -15.90 -1.31
N LYS A 484 12.65 -15.64 -1.11
CA LYS A 484 13.66 -16.69 -0.98
C LYS A 484 13.41 -17.52 0.28
N GLY A 485 13.61 -18.83 0.19
CA GLY A 485 13.55 -19.73 1.34
C GLY A 485 14.61 -19.42 2.40
N ALA A 486 14.47 -20.03 3.57
CA ALA A 486 15.30 -19.69 4.74
C ALA A 486 16.75 -20.19 4.63
N TYR A 487 16.99 -21.18 3.77
CA TYR A 487 18.29 -21.82 3.58
C TYR A 487 18.77 -21.68 2.13
N GLU A 488 20.09 -21.70 1.96
CA GLU A 488 20.70 -21.67 0.62
C GLU A 488 20.34 -22.95 -0.15
N GLY A 489 19.69 -22.80 -1.31
CA GLY A 489 19.18 -23.91 -2.11
C GLY A 489 17.70 -24.24 -1.91
N ASP A 490 17.01 -23.56 -0.98
CA ASP A 490 15.57 -23.73 -0.77
C ASP A 490 14.77 -23.07 -1.90
N GLU A 491 13.73 -23.75 -2.40
CA GLU A 491 12.89 -23.20 -3.46
C GLU A 491 12.12 -21.98 -2.94
N GLY A 492 12.22 -20.85 -3.64
CA GLY A 492 11.46 -19.66 -3.29
C GLY A 492 9.96 -19.90 -3.37
N VAL A 493 9.19 -19.12 -2.61
CA VAL A 493 7.73 -19.20 -2.62
C VAL A 493 7.13 -17.91 -3.15
N ALA A 494 6.11 -18.02 -4.00
CA ALA A 494 5.37 -16.86 -4.48
C ALA A 494 4.32 -16.44 -3.46
N ILE A 495 4.31 -15.17 -3.06
CA ILE A 495 3.34 -14.59 -2.11
C ILE A 495 2.90 -13.19 -2.57
N PRO A 496 1.72 -12.71 -2.16
CA PRO A 496 1.24 -11.38 -2.52
C PRO A 496 1.58 -10.29 -1.49
N THR A 497 2.06 -10.67 -0.30
CA THR A 497 2.38 -9.78 0.83
C THR A 497 3.86 -9.46 0.90
N GLU A 498 4.25 -8.35 1.53
CA GLU A 498 5.66 -7.95 1.67
C GLU A 498 6.52 -8.99 2.42
N ALA A 499 5.91 -9.69 3.39
CA ALA A 499 6.52 -10.81 4.08
C ALA A 499 5.57 -12.02 4.13
N PHE A 500 6.15 -13.22 4.12
CA PHE A 500 5.39 -14.42 4.41
C PHE A 500 5.04 -14.44 5.90
N VAL A 501 3.74 -14.55 6.18
CA VAL A 501 3.19 -14.66 7.53
C VAL A 501 2.13 -15.75 7.51
N SER A 502 2.27 -16.74 8.39
CA SER A 502 1.28 -17.81 8.55
C SER A 502 0.05 -17.36 9.33
N THR A 503 -1.05 -18.11 9.20
CA THR A 503 -2.27 -17.88 9.98
C THR A 503 -2.07 -18.15 11.47
N ASP A 504 -1.09 -18.98 11.86
CA ASP A 504 -0.72 -19.22 13.25
C ASP A 504 0.00 -18.01 13.85
N THR A 505 0.95 -17.43 13.12
CA THR A 505 1.60 -16.16 13.48
C THR A 505 0.59 -15.03 13.60
N GLN A 506 -0.32 -14.92 12.63
CA GLN A 506 -1.42 -13.96 12.68
C GLN A 506 -2.27 -14.15 13.95
N ARG A 507 -2.64 -15.38 14.29
CA ARG A 507 -3.41 -15.68 15.51
C ARG A 507 -2.65 -15.29 16.77
N GLU A 508 -1.36 -15.57 16.84
CA GLU A 508 -0.52 -15.20 17.98
C GLU A 508 -0.44 -13.68 18.16
N LEU A 509 -0.08 -12.95 17.09
CA LEU A 509 0.07 -11.49 17.11
C LEU A 509 -1.25 -10.75 17.25
N SER A 510 -2.38 -11.35 16.86
CA SER A 510 -3.71 -10.75 17.05
C SER A 510 -4.01 -10.44 18.53
N LYS A 511 -3.42 -11.21 19.47
CA LYS A 511 -3.53 -10.96 20.91
C LYS A 511 -2.86 -9.66 21.35
N SER A 512 -2.00 -9.10 20.51
CA SER A 512 -1.31 -7.83 20.75
C SER A 512 -2.01 -6.64 20.09
N GLY A 513 -3.21 -6.82 19.53
CA GLY A 513 -4.03 -5.71 19.00
C GLY A 513 -3.70 -5.31 17.56
N VAL A 514 -3.04 -6.17 16.79
CA VAL A 514 -2.69 -5.93 15.38
C VAL A 514 -3.36 -6.94 14.46
N LEU A 515 -3.95 -6.45 13.37
CA LEU A 515 -4.52 -7.24 12.28
C LEU A 515 -3.43 -7.44 11.23
N LEU A 516 -2.78 -8.59 11.24
CA LEU A 516 -1.69 -8.90 10.31
C LEU A 516 -2.24 -9.66 9.10
N LEU A 517 -2.07 -9.20 7.87
CA LEU A 517 -2.49 -9.98 6.69
C LEU A 517 -1.58 -11.21 6.54
N ALA A 518 -2.18 -12.40 6.47
CA ALA A 518 -1.46 -13.65 6.23
C ALA A 518 -1.50 -14.03 4.75
N SER A 519 -0.57 -14.86 4.30
CA SER A 519 -0.51 -15.40 2.94
C SER A 519 -0.15 -16.88 3.00
N ALA A 520 -0.58 -17.67 2.03
CA ALA A 520 -0.10 -19.05 1.86
C ALA A 520 1.04 -19.09 0.84
N PRO A 521 1.99 -20.04 0.95
CA PRO A 521 3.00 -20.24 -0.08
C PRO A 521 2.35 -20.58 -1.42
N ASN A 522 2.84 -19.97 -2.51
CA ASN A 522 2.37 -20.18 -3.88
C ASN A 522 0.87 -19.85 -4.05
N SER A 523 0.42 -18.80 -3.38
CA SER A 523 -0.94 -18.28 -3.46
C SER A 523 -0.93 -16.79 -3.82
N ASP A 524 -1.91 -16.37 -4.58
CA ASP A 524 -2.20 -14.98 -4.96
C ASP A 524 -3.26 -14.34 -4.05
N ALA A 525 -3.46 -14.88 -2.85
CA ALA A 525 -4.46 -14.42 -1.91
C ALA A 525 -3.89 -14.07 -0.54
N VAL A 526 -4.57 -13.14 0.13
CA VAL A 526 -4.37 -12.85 1.55
C VAL A 526 -5.51 -13.40 2.39
N TYR A 527 -5.19 -13.72 3.64
CA TYR A 527 -6.10 -14.31 4.60
C TYR A 527 -6.13 -13.49 5.90
N VAL A 528 -7.35 -13.18 6.35
CA VAL A 528 -7.65 -12.56 7.64
C VAL A 528 -8.34 -13.61 8.50
N LEU A 529 -7.60 -14.30 9.36
CA LEU A 529 -8.21 -15.27 10.29
C LEU A 529 -8.91 -14.57 11.45
N ALA A 530 -8.32 -13.49 11.96
CA ALA A 530 -8.83 -12.69 13.05
C ALA A 530 -8.65 -11.20 12.74
N ALA A 531 -9.63 -10.39 13.13
CA ALA A 531 -9.63 -8.95 12.94
C ALA A 531 -9.70 -8.24 14.30
N PRO A 532 -8.61 -8.21 15.10
CA PRO A 532 -8.60 -7.51 16.38
C PRO A 532 -8.67 -6.00 16.18
N THR A 533 -9.21 -5.31 17.19
CA THR A 533 -9.01 -3.86 17.35
C THR A 533 -7.66 -3.61 18.03
N ALA A 534 -7.23 -2.35 18.06
CA ALA A 534 -6.02 -1.92 18.76
C ALA A 534 -6.17 -2.04 20.29
N TYR A 535 -7.39 -2.22 20.80
CA TYR A 535 -7.62 -2.43 22.21
C TYR A 535 -7.07 -3.77 22.70
N VAL A 536 -6.15 -3.70 23.64
CA VAL A 536 -5.61 -4.84 24.37
C VAL A 536 -5.96 -4.65 25.83
N PRO A 537 -6.80 -5.52 26.41
CA PRO A 537 -7.12 -5.44 27.83
C PRO A 537 -5.83 -5.46 28.67
N PRO A 538 -5.65 -4.55 29.63
CA PRO A 538 -4.48 -4.56 30.51
C PRO A 538 -4.38 -5.90 31.25
N GLU A 539 -3.21 -6.27 31.77
CA GLU A 539 -3.10 -7.48 32.60
C GLU A 539 -3.89 -7.29 33.91
N LYS A 540 -4.44 -8.39 34.45
CA LYS A 540 -5.08 -8.33 35.77
C LYS A 540 -3.96 -8.12 36.80
N LEU A 541 -4.00 -7.02 37.55
CA LEU A 541 -3.09 -6.80 38.66
C LEU A 541 -3.52 -7.74 39.80
N THR A 542 -2.76 -8.80 40.07
CA THR A 542 -2.96 -9.63 41.26
C THR A 542 -1.70 -9.66 42.12
N TYR A 543 -1.95 -9.51 43.43
CA TYR A 543 -1.07 -9.50 44.60
C TYR A 543 -0.53 -8.12 45.08
N ASP A 544 -0.90 -7.80 46.33
CA ASP A 544 -0.57 -6.64 47.18
C ASP A 544 -1.34 -5.31 47.06
N SER A 545 -2.52 -5.31 46.45
CA SER A 545 -3.55 -4.31 46.78
C SER A 545 -4.96 -4.92 46.70
N PRO A 546 -5.75 -4.93 47.79
CA PRO A 546 -7.07 -5.57 47.82
C PRO A 546 -8.18 -4.83 47.02
N THR A 547 -7.91 -3.78 46.24
CA THR A 547 -8.97 -2.98 45.58
C THR A 547 -8.61 -2.34 44.22
N ALA A 548 -7.79 -2.94 43.37
CA ALA A 548 -7.43 -2.30 42.08
C ALA A 548 -7.53 -3.24 40.87
N GLU A 549 -8.66 -3.93 40.68
CA GLU A 549 -9.12 -4.13 39.31
C GLU A 549 -9.41 -2.71 38.76
N PRO A 550 -8.90 -2.31 37.59
CA PRO A 550 -9.34 -1.05 37.00
C PRO A 550 -10.86 -1.15 36.82
N ASP A 551 -11.60 -0.19 37.38
CA ASP A 551 -13.08 -0.17 37.46
C ASP A 551 -13.76 -0.41 36.10
N GLU A 552 -13.04 -0.24 34.99
CA GLU A 552 -13.56 -0.28 33.63
C GLU A 552 -12.77 -1.23 32.70
N ARG A 553 -12.29 -2.39 33.16
CA ARG A 553 -11.66 -3.37 32.26
C ARG A 553 -12.69 -3.95 31.25
N LEU A 554 -12.63 -3.53 29.99
CA LEU A 554 -13.41 -4.18 28.92
C LEU A 554 -12.76 -5.47 28.44
N GLU A 555 -13.62 -6.41 28.00
CA GLU A 555 -13.18 -7.59 27.25
C GLU A 555 -12.64 -7.19 25.87
N ARG A 556 -11.90 -8.10 25.24
CA ARG A 556 -11.38 -7.87 23.89
C ARG A 556 -12.54 -7.82 22.90
N VAL A 557 -12.57 -6.76 22.09
CA VAL A 557 -13.56 -6.58 21.04
C VAL A 557 -12.88 -6.64 19.68
N SER A 558 -13.48 -7.35 18.72
CA SER A 558 -12.96 -7.42 17.35
C SER A 558 -13.49 -6.27 16.49
N LEU A 559 -12.84 -6.03 15.35
CA LEU A 559 -13.32 -5.08 14.35
C LEU A 559 -14.69 -5.51 13.80
N VAL A 560 -14.92 -6.83 13.68
CA VAL A 560 -16.21 -7.39 13.24
C VAL A 560 -17.33 -6.97 14.19
N ASP A 561 -17.09 -7.10 15.49
CA ASP A 561 -18.04 -6.71 16.54
C ASP A 561 -18.31 -5.20 16.50
N GLN A 562 -17.28 -4.38 16.30
CA GLN A 562 -17.44 -2.92 16.23
C GLN A 562 -18.17 -2.48 14.96
N LEU A 563 -17.94 -3.13 13.82
CA LEU A 563 -18.70 -2.89 12.60
C LEU A 563 -20.19 -3.21 12.78
N PHE A 564 -20.51 -4.27 13.52
CA PHE A 564 -21.89 -4.61 13.89
C PHE A 564 -22.51 -3.54 14.81
N VAL A 565 -21.85 -3.23 15.93
CA VAL A 565 -22.33 -2.24 16.91
C VAL A 565 -22.51 -0.88 16.27
N ALA A 566 -21.53 -0.41 15.49
CA ALA A 566 -21.57 0.83 14.76
C ALA A 566 -22.80 0.93 13.87
N ARG A 567 -23.08 -0.11 13.07
CA ARG A 567 -24.21 -0.12 12.14
C ARG A 567 -25.56 -0.03 12.87
N VAL A 568 -25.73 -0.75 13.98
CA VAL A 568 -26.95 -0.67 14.81
C VAL A 568 -27.09 0.71 15.45
N VAL A 569 -26.03 1.24 16.07
CA VAL A 569 -26.03 2.56 16.71
C VAL A 569 -26.33 3.67 15.70
N GLN A 570 -25.70 3.64 14.53
CA GLN A 570 -25.90 4.63 13.49
C GLN A 570 -27.31 4.60 12.90
N PHE A 571 -27.83 3.39 12.67
CA PHE A 571 -29.21 3.23 12.23
C PHE A 571 -30.20 3.82 13.25
N LEU A 572 -30.01 3.49 14.53
CA LEU A 572 -30.87 3.99 15.60
C LEU A 572 -30.75 5.50 15.80
N ARG A 573 -29.54 6.07 15.75
CA ARG A 573 -29.36 7.53 15.81
C ARG A 573 -30.12 8.21 14.68
N ALA A 574 -29.96 7.73 13.45
CA ALA A 574 -30.63 8.31 12.28
C ALA A 574 -32.15 8.13 12.28
N LEU A 575 -32.65 7.05 12.90
CA LEU A 575 -34.08 6.81 13.06
C LEU A 575 -34.67 7.67 14.18
N CYS A 576 -34.07 7.66 15.37
CA CYS A 576 -34.56 8.36 16.55
C CYS A 576 -34.47 9.88 16.41
N SER A 577 -33.50 10.41 15.64
CA SER A 577 -33.40 11.84 15.35
C SER A 577 -34.51 12.37 14.42
N LYS A 578 -35.28 11.48 13.81
CA LYS A 578 -36.45 11.83 12.99
C LYS A 578 -37.75 11.76 13.77
N LEU A 579 -37.72 11.25 15.00
CA LEU A 579 -38.89 11.09 15.85
C LEU A 579 -38.91 12.20 16.91
N PRO A 580 -40.05 12.90 17.10
CA PRO A 580 -40.16 13.95 18.10
C PRO A 580 -39.86 13.46 19.53
N PRO A 581 -39.17 14.25 20.37
CA PRO A 581 -38.81 13.85 21.73
C PRO A 581 -40.03 13.65 22.65
N ASP A 582 -41.18 14.23 22.32
CA ASP A 582 -42.45 14.16 23.05
C ASP A 582 -43.40 13.04 22.57
N SER A 583 -42.97 12.23 21.60
CA SER A 583 -43.75 11.09 21.07
C SER A 583 -44.21 10.11 22.15
N ASP A 584 -45.36 9.47 21.97
CA ASP A 584 -45.86 8.42 22.87
C ASP A 584 -45.00 7.15 22.74
N PRO A 585 -44.34 6.66 23.82
CA PRO A 585 -43.61 5.40 23.81
C PRO A 585 -44.38 4.21 23.20
N ALA A 586 -45.70 4.13 23.44
CA ALA A 586 -46.53 3.03 22.93
C ALA A 586 -46.67 3.04 21.40
N GLU A 587 -46.59 4.21 20.78
CA GLU A 587 -46.66 4.38 19.33
C GLU A 587 -45.28 4.21 18.68
N VAL A 588 -44.22 4.68 19.35
CA VAL A 588 -42.85 4.64 18.80
C VAL A 588 -42.24 3.24 18.85
N GLN A 589 -42.50 2.45 19.90
CA GLN A 589 -41.91 1.12 20.06
C GLN A 589 -42.09 0.21 18.84
N PRO A 590 -43.32 -0.03 18.32
CA PRO A 590 -43.51 -0.91 17.16
C PRO A 590 -42.86 -0.37 15.87
N VAL A 591 -42.75 0.96 15.72
CA VAL A 591 -42.10 1.59 14.56
C VAL A 591 -40.61 1.30 14.58
N VAL A 592 -39.96 1.53 15.73
CA VAL A 592 -38.52 1.29 15.89
C VAL A 592 -38.18 -0.19 15.81
N GLU A 593 -39.01 -1.05 16.40
CA GLU A 593 -38.86 -2.51 16.31
C GLU A 593 -38.99 -3.01 14.86
N GLY A 594 -40.01 -2.57 14.12
CA GLY A 594 -40.18 -2.93 12.71
C GLY A 594 -39.02 -2.46 11.83
N ALA A 595 -38.56 -1.22 12.02
CA ALA A 595 -37.43 -0.66 11.27
C ALA A 595 -36.10 -1.38 11.57
N LEU A 596 -35.88 -1.77 12.83
CA LEU A 596 -34.72 -2.57 13.21
C LEU A 596 -34.77 -3.97 12.61
N TRP A 597 -35.92 -4.65 12.63
CA TRP A 597 -36.07 -5.93 11.96
C TRP A 597 -35.76 -5.83 10.45
N ALA A 598 -36.20 -4.76 9.80
CA ALA A 598 -35.90 -4.49 8.39
C ALA A 598 -34.38 -4.33 8.12
N LEU A 599 -33.59 -3.86 9.09
CA LEU A 599 -32.12 -3.79 8.94
C LEU A 599 -31.47 -5.19 8.85
N PHE A 600 -32.12 -6.22 9.42
CA PHE A 600 -31.68 -7.61 9.39
C PHE A 600 -32.29 -8.42 8.24
N GLU A 601 -33.29 -7.88 7.53
CA GLU A 601 -33.89 -8.53 6.37
C GLU A 601 -32.83 -8.72 5.27
N GLY A 602 -32.67 -9.97 4.78
CA GLY A 602 -31.75 -10.29 3.68
C GLY A 602 -30.33 -10.70 4.08
N ALA A 603 -30.00 -10.83 5.38
CA ALA A 603 -28.71 -11.32 5.86
C ALA A 603 -28.75 -12.82 6.28
N PRO A 604 -28.36 -13.78 5.41
CA PRO A 604 -28.27 -15.21 5.77
C PRO A 604 -26.90 -15.60 6.38
N PRO A 605 -26.80 -16.55 7.34
CA PRO A 605 -27.74 -16.95 8.39
C PRO A 605 -27.19 -16.69 9.83
N ALA A 606 -28.10 -16.47 10.79
CA ALA A 606 -28.21 -17.08 12.13
C ALA A 606 -28.96 -16.13 13.09
N SER A 607 -29.78 -16.72 13.96
CA SER A 607 -30.82 -16.09 14.78
C SER A 607 -30.34 -14.84 15.52
N VAL A 608 -30.80 -13.67 15.09
CA VAL A 608 -30.74 -12.47 15.92
C VAL A 608 -31.97 -12.47 16.83
N GLU A 609 -31.76 -12.37 18.14
CA GLU A 609 -32.85 -12.01 19.06
C GLU A 609 -32.85 -10.50 19.24
N LEU A 610 -33.99 -9.86 19.05
CA LEU A 610 -34.18 -8.43 19.21
C LEU A 610 -35.23 -8.17 20.28
N THR A 611 -34.96 -7.21 21.16
CA THR A 611 -35.95 -6.68 22.10
C THR A 611 -35.87 -5.17 22.09
N VAL A 612 -37.01 -4.52 21.88
CA VAL A 612 -37.15 -3.07 21.89
C VAL A 612 -38.15 -2.68 22.96
N LYS A 613 -37.78 -1.73 23.82
CA LYS A 613 -38.66 -1.16 24.85
C LYS A 613 -38.63 0.35 24.75
N ALA A 614 -39.79 0.96 24.65
CA ALA A 614 -39.91 2.42 24.76
C ALA A 614 -40.30 2.82 26.18
N GLY A 615 -39.79 3.96 26.64
CA GLY A 615 -40.10 4.52 27.95
C GLY A 615 -39.92 6.03 27.97
N ARG A 616 -40.12 6.64 29.15
CA ARG A 616 -39.80 8.05 29.39
C ARG A 616 -38.57 8.15 30.29
N GLY A 617 -37.57 8.91 29.84
CA GLY A 617 -36.38 9.28 30.61
C GLY A 617 -36.41 10.75 31.03
N GLU A 618 -35.32 11.23 31.61
CA GLU A 618 -35.18 12.62 32.11
C GLU A 618 -35.31 13.69 31.00
N GLY A 619 -35.11 13.32 29.73
CA GLY A 619 -35.13 14.21 28.57
C GLY A 619 -36.28 14.02 27.57
N GLY A 620 -37.25 13.14 27.85
CA GLY A 620 -38.34 12.81 26.92
C GLY A 620 -38.51 11.31 26.70
N ALA A 621 -39.10 10.93 25.57
CA ALA A 621 -39.21 9.53 25.19
C ALA A 621 -37.82 8.95 24.84
N GLN A 622 -37.58 7.69 25.20
CA GLN A 622 -36.36 6.97 24.93
C GLN A 622 -36.64 5.53 24.53
N ILE A 623 -35.73 4.93 23.77
CA ILE A 623 -35.77 3.53 23.35
C ILE A 623 -34.58 2.78 23.94
N ALA A 624 -34.86 1.66 24.61
CA ALA A 624 -33.88 0.66 24.98
C ALA A 624 -33.93 -0.50 23.97
N VAL A 625 -32.79 -0.83 23.37
CA VAL A 625 -32.64 -1.93 22.41
C VAL A 625 -31.65 -2.94 22.95
N THR A 626 -32.04 -4.21 22.94
CA THR A 626 -31.16 -5.34 23.22
C THR A 626 -31.10 -6.24 21.99
N VAL A 627 -29.89 -6.54 21.52
CA VAL A 627 -29.62 -7.39 20.36
C VAL A 627 -28.70 -8.53 20.76
N ARG A 628 -29.07 -9.77 20.45
CA ARG A 628 -28.21 -10.96 20.63
C ARG A 628 -27.89 -11.60 19.28
N PRO A 629 -26.70 -11.32 18.72
CA PRO A 629 -26.30 -11.83 17.41
C PRO A 629 -25.77 -13.27 17.53
N ARG A 630 -26.65 -14.29 17.55
CA ARG A 630 -26.17 -15.68 17.63
C ARG A 630 -25.61 -16.14 16.29
N ARG A 631 -24.29 -16.34 16.21
CA ARG A 631 -23.56 -16.80 14.99
C ARG A 631 -23.76 -15.89 13.77
N PHE A 632 -24.09 -14.62 13.99
CA PHE A 632 -24.39 -13.68 12.91
C PHE A 632 -23.10 -13.21 12.22
N LEU A 633 -22.84 -13.67 11.00
CA LEU A 633 -21.76 -13.17 10.13
C LEU A 633 -20.37 -12.98 10.79
N GLY A 634 -20.01 -13.90 11.71
CA GLY A 634 -18.71 -13.86 12.39
C GLY A 634 -18.65 -12.94 13.62
N VAL A 635 -19.75 -12.29 14.01
CA VAL A 635 -19.88 -11.53 15.26
C VAL A 635 -19.75 -12.47 16.45
N GLY A 636 -18.90 -12.10 17.41
CA GLY A 636 -18.59 -12.87 18.61
C GLY A 636 -19.27 -12.35 19.88
N LEU A 637 -20.13 -11.34 19.77
CA LEU A 637 -20.83 -10.73 20.90
C LEU A 637 -21.98 -11.61 21.42
N ASP A 638 -22.09 -11.73 22.75
CA ASP A 638 -23.22 -12.41 23.39
C ASP A 638 -24.49 -11.55 23.37
N GLU A 639 -24.35 -10.28 23.72
CA GLU A 639 -25.43 -9.30 23.81
C GLU A 639 -24.90 -7.87 23.65
N VAL A 640 -25.70 -7.03 22.99
CA VAL A 640 -25.52 -5.58 22.95
C VAL A 640 -26.80 -4.94 23.46
N SER A 641 -26.68 -4.13 24.51
CA SER A 641 -27.78 -3.35 25.07
C SER A 641 -27.42 -1.87 25.00
N LEU A 642 -28.34 -1.06 24.49
CA LEU A 642 -28.14 0.38 24.29
C LEU A 642 -29.44 1.14 24.55
N GLU A 643 -29.32 2.36 25.05
CA GLU A 643 -30.43 3.30 25.23
C GLU A 643 -30.21 4.51 24.31
N MET A 644 -31.28 4.97 23.66
CA MET A 644 -31.28 6.08 22.72
C MET A 644 -32.43 7.03 23.04
N PRO A 645 -32.17 8.31 23.35
CA PRO A 645 -33.23 9.31 23.42
C PRO A 645 -33.82 9.59 22.03
N LEU A 646 -35.07 10.01 21.98
CA LEU A 646 -35.67 10.57 20.75
C LEU A 646 -35.32 12.06 20.60
N GLY A 647 -35.22 12.53 19.35
CA GLY A 647 -34.87 13.92 19.01
C GLY A 647 -33.47 14.09 18.44
#